data_AF-A0A318I431-F1
#
_entry.id   AF-A0A318I431-F1
#
_cell.length_a   1.000
_cell.length_b   1.000
_cell.length_c   1.000
_cell.angle_alpha   90.00
_cell.angle_beta   90.00
_cell.angle_gamma   90.00
#
_symmetry.space_group_name_H-M   'P 1'
#
loop_
_entity.id
_entity.type
_entity.pdbx_description
1 polymer ?
#
loop_
_entity_poly.entity_id
_entity_poly.type
_entity_poly.pdbx_seq_one_letter_code
_entity_poly.pdbx_strand_id
1 'polypeptide(L)'
;MQNNLWLKQLLTLHLLALTTSIFAHDLFLEKAHSTANTFGPLANMVLLPAKTGNSSNSLWTYNNKVNHDTFEDPYLLGATNFNAPDNTGLLVELKKVKRHLLGKTTLSATDLEALGSAIAKESELFTDNIKVIKLGLEAIALYESKYGGLFTTNNRTKGGFDRTASGYELENLMLVIMQSVIDYSYTEANLVAYPQLFNNRLFKTSSYFPGSVAPPADASKSFTIKINGTHVRKPGTPANYETEDARRPTGCYLAPGSIAKVTVPSSLVGIGATILVGAHTWDLTKKPTIKRMDRVTTKYTINSTTTTIANPLGGGVYINIPYQNDLGILNITLENVVRSPYYARTVANKTSLSDWLNVERLRAAPWTDIETDKVMMQVPTSWIYAFDGIETTMNDWDIAMDAISTLLGRPLLRSKTVIYMQVDVIKRGKANFPGYPQSNVDYDPYADYQGYHSSYLTDGPRNERGYLTNVLFHEQGHAEKIYKFKGEIESMINFLWVAVHNKKFGVELNKAFEESFNGYGISHSIEEAAISWMITENFRTGNPMSSKTGEYRQEFSYQPRGHAKYADIVRLFNWEAIEHFYANTSKMWDRGEINYSFPNRVNEIPTDDRILRMSQAAGYDLRPLIHFWGIHPVDLKNLEAEIHNSNLKKSTAVYDQLSFYKTIVPLDNTTFRNFGLEDFPETKILNSSFYDHASQSYYPGFLKKWWDDYGEAEGLAAVNRIQNIIALYFPDGRPEVANTTCDEVTPISVESSSTTDPENTLDDNPATAWTAKGDGEYLLYDLGEVYELCDLGINFKNGQTKFNYFDIEISRDNQTYLAVKQGLSNTKTTAAFDTYSISRKARFIKIIGRGNETDDWNGINEVKVYHKQSSTP
;
A
#
# COMPACT_ATOMS: atom_id res chain seq x y z
N MET A 1 3.76 46.50 3.25
CA MET A 1 3.82 45.67 2.03
C MET A 1 4.96 44.64 2.15
N GLN A 2 4.96 43.74 3.15
CA GLN A 2 6.15 42.88 3.37
C GLN A 2 5.94 41.53 4.09
N ASN A 3 4.76 41.21 4.63
CA ASN A 3 4.57 39.97 5.43
C ASN A 3 4.02 38.74 4.64
N ASN A 4 3.74 38.86 3.34
CA ASN A 4 3.09 37.79 2.56
C ASN A 4 4.02 36.99 1.62
N LEU A 5 5.36 37.12 1.74
CA LEU A 5 6.29 36.31 0.93
C LEU A 5 6.67 34.97 1.58
N TRP A 6 6.80 34.90 2.91
CA TRP A 6 7.33 33.71 3.60
C TRP A 6 6.42 32.47 3.48
N LEU A 7 5.09 32.67 3.48
CA LEU A 7 4.13 31.56 3.36
C LEU A 7 4.10 30.95 1.94
N LYS A 8 4.43 31.73 0.90
CA LYS A 8 4.41 31.24 -0.49
C LYS A 8 5.61 30.35 -0.85
N GLN A 9 6.78 30.55 -0.21
CA GLN A 9 7.96 29.72 -0.50
C GLN A 9 7.87 28.30 0.08
N LEU A 10 7.17 28.11 1.21
CA LEU A 10 6.87 26.78 1.75
C LEU A 10 5.95 25.98 0.82
N LEU A 11 4.97 26.62 0.17
CA LEU A 11 4.06 25.99 -0.78
C LEU A 11 4.71 25.68 -2.14
N THR A 12 5.60 26.55 -2.66
CA THR A 12 6.25 26.29 -3.96
C THR A 12 7.37 25.25 -3.91
N LEU A 13 8.08 25.05 -2.79
CA LEU A 13 9.06 23.97 -2.68
C LEU A 13 8.40 22.58 -2.71
N HIS A 14 7.24 22.41 -2.07
CA HIS A 14 6.48 21.16 -2.12
C HIS A 14 6.00 20.85 -3.56
N LEU A 15 5.57 21.87 -4.31
CA LEU A 15 5.16 21.71 -5.71
C LEU A 15 6.30 21.27 -6.66
N LEU A 16 7.56 21.61 -6.36
CA LEU A 16 8.69 21.11 -7.15
C LEU A 16 9.13 19.69 -6.76
N ALA A 17 8.83 19.23 -5.53
CA ALA A 17 9.14 17.86 -5.10
C ALA A 17 8.22 16.80 -5.74
N LEU A 18 6.97 17.16 -6.03
CA LEU A 18 6.00 16.31 -6.75
C LEU A 18 6.58 15.72 -8.06
N THR A 19 7.29 16.55 -8.82
CA THR A 19 7.57 16.29 -10.25
C THR A 19 8.58 15.18 -10.55
N THR A 20 9.55 14.92 -9.67
CA THR A 20 10.64 13.96 -9.96
C THR A 20 10.48 12.60 -9.29
N SER A 21 9.34 12.35 -8.65
CA SER A 21 9.06 11.17 -7.83
C SER A 21 8.66 9.93 -8.64
N ILE A 22 7.72 10.10 -9.58
CA ILE A 22 6.94 9.01 -10.23
C ILE A 22 7.77 8.15 -11.18
N PHE A 23 8.71 8.73 -11.93
CA PHE A 23 9.44 8.08 -13.03
C PHE A 23 10.34 6.87 -12.67
N ALA A 24 10.40 6.45 -11.40
CA ALA A 24 11.23 5.34 -10.96
C ALA A 24 10.49 3.99 -10.84
N HIS A 25 9.16 3.95 -10.80
CA HIS A 25 8.43 2.70 -10.47
C HIS A 25 8.50 1.62 -11.57
N ASP A 26 8.03 1.89 -12.78
CA ASP A 26 8.02 0.88 -13.87
C ASP A 26 9.43 0.35 -14.23
N LEU A 27 10.46 1.21 -14.17
CA LEU A 27 11.82 0.88 -14.62
C LEU A 27 12.67 0.11 -13.58
N PHE A 28 12.41 0.25 -12.28
CA PHE A 28 13.19 -0.45 -11.25
C PHE A 28 12.60 -1.81 -10.84
N LEU A 29 11.34 -2.11 -11.20
CA LEU A 29 10.76 -3.44 -11.01
C LEU A 29 11.28 -4.49 -12.01
N GLU A 30 11.97 -4.09 -13.09
CA GLU A 30 12.51 -5.02 -14.11
C GLU A 30 13.96 -5.48 -13.88
N LYS A 31 14.67 -5.00 -12.85
CA LYS A 31 15.98 -5.55 -12.44
C LYS A 31 16.09 -5.73 -10.92
N ALA A 32 15.65 -6.90 -10.45
CA ALA A 32 16.07 -7.52 -9.18
C ALA A 32 16.91 -8.77 -9.48
N HIS A 33 17.89 -9.09 -8.63
CA HIS A 33 18.91 -10.11 -8.93
C HIS A 33 18.42 -11.56 -8.77
N SER A 34 18.93 -12.45 -9.63
CA SER A 34 18.65 -13.89 -9.60
C SER A 34 19.86 -14.69 -9.09
N THR A 35 19.77 -15.26 -7.88
CA THR A 35 20.75 -16.20 -7.32
C THR A 35 20.06 -17.43 -6.69
N ALA A 36 19.17 -18.07 -7.44
CA ALA A 36 18.47 -19.28 -7.03
C ALA A 36 19.33 -20.55 -7.27
N ASN A 37 20.30 -20.81 -6.39
CA ASN A 37 21.10 -22.04 -6.41
C ASN A 37 20.28 -23.26 -5.94
N THR A 38 19.58 -23.92 -6.86
CA THR A 38 18.87 -25.18 -6.59
C THR A 38 19.83 -26.37 -6.54
N PHE A 39 20.08 -26.92 -5.36
CA PHE A 39 20.93 -28.10 -5.20
C PHE A 39 20.15 -29.43 -5.15
N GLY A 40 20.56 -30.37 -6.02
CA GLY A 40 20.40 -31.81 -5.85
C GLY A 40 19.44 -32.53 -6.82
N PRO A 41 19.55 -33.87 -6.98
CA PRO A 41 20.65 -34.76 -6.56
C PRO A 41 21.43 -35.37 -7.75
N LEU A 42 22.51 -36.10 -7.44
CA LEU A 42 23.38 -36.76 -8.44
C LEU A 42 22.72 -37.99 -9.09
N ALA A 43 22.85 -38.12 -10.41
CA ALA A 43 22.66 -39.36 -11.16
C ALA A 43 23.64 -39.44 -12.37
N ASN A 44 24.06 -40.65 -12.74
CA ASN A 44 25.11 -40.89 -13.74
C ASN A 44 24.64 -40.62 -15.19
N MET A 45 25.53 -40.13 -16.08
CA MET A 45 26.12 -40.96 -17.15
C MET A 45 27.10 -40.23 -18.10
N VAL A 46 28.25 -40.88 -18.34
CA VAL A 46 28.98 -41.06 -19.61
C VAL A 46 29.44 -39.83 -20.45
N LEU A 47 30.77 -39.74 -20.62
CA LEU A 47 31.49 -38.94 -21.62
C LEU A 47 31.30 -39.47 -23.07
N LEU A 48 31.35 -38.59 -24.08
CA LEU A 48 32.12 -38.73 -25.34
C LEU A 48 32.12 -37.36 -26.12
N PRO A 49 33.07 -37.07 -27.03
CA PRO A 49 33.43 -35.68 -27.37
C PRO A 49 33.15 -35.18 -28.81
N ALA A 50 33.11 -33.84 -28.92
CA ALA A 50 33.55 -32.93 -30.00
C ALA A 50 33.57 -33.33 -31.49
N LYS A 51 33.09 -32.41 -32.36
CA LYS A 51 33.45 -32.29 -33.79
C LYS A 51 33.52 -30.83 -34.25
N THR A 52 34.11 -30.59 -35.42
CA THR A 52 34.71 -29.30 -35.85
C THR A 52 34.28 -28.81 -37.25
N GLY A 53 34.45 -27.51 -37.52
CA GLY A 53 34.17 -26.80 -38.80
C GLY A 53 33.48 -25.44 -38.54
N ASN A 54 33.96 -24.24 -38.92
CA ASN A 54 34.79 -23.74 -40.04
C ASN A 54 34.06 -23.82 -41.40
N SER A 55 33.95 -22.80 -42.26
CA SER A 55 34.44 -21.40 -42.34
C SER A 55 33.49 -20.58 -43.28
N SER A 56 33.56 -19.26 -43.57
CA SER A 56 34.40 -18.09 -43.21
C SER A 56 33.72 -16.76 -43.68
N ASN A 57 34.33 -15.60 -43.38
CA ASN A 57 34.20 -14.26 -44.03
C ASN A 57 32.88 -13.44 -43.91
N SER A 58 32.91 -12.10 -43.81
CA SER A 58 33.99 -11.14 -43.42
C SER A 58 33.45 -9.69 -43.30
N LEU A 59 33.90 -8.91 -42.29
CA LEU A 59 33.86 -7.43 -42.18
C LEU A 59 32.45 -6.77 -42.24
N TRP A 60 32.02 -5.93 -41.30
CA TRP A 60 32.70 -4.71 -40.82
C TRP A 60 32.43 -4.40 -39.33
N THR A 61 33.25 -3.49 -38.80
CA THR A 61 33.29 -2.92 -37.43
C THR A 61 31.95 -2.71 -36.72
N TYR A 62 31.86 -3.10 -35.44
CA TYR A 62 30.83 -2.66 -34.50
C TYR A 62 31.46 -2.12 -33.21
N ASN A 63 30.78 -1.19 -32.52
CA ASN A 63 31.30 -0.49 -31.35
C ASN A 63 31.09 -1.30 -30.06
N ASN A 64 32.11 -1.37 -29.19
CA ASN A 64 32.03 -2.15 -27.95
C ASN A 64 31.10 -1.50 -26.91
N LYS A 65 29.92 -2.09 -26.71
CA LYS A 65 29.20 -2.08 -25.43
C LYS A 65 29.25 -3.50 -24.86
N VAL A 66 30.20 -3.76 -23.96
CA VAL A 66 30.27 -5.04 -23.23
C VAL A 66 29.46 -4.89 -21.94
N ASN A 67 28.42 -5.72 -21.79
CA ASN A 67 27.73 -5.87 -20.52
C ASN A 67 28.61 -6.69 -19.57
N HIS A 68 28.88 -6.16 -18.37
CA HIS A 68 29.39 -6.93 -17.25
C HIS A 68 28.23 -7.20 -16.26
N ASP A 69 27.50 -8.29 -16.49
CA ASP A 69 26.55 -8.87 -15.53
C ASP A 69 27.16 -10.20 -15.01
N THR A 70 28.15 -10.10 -14.12
CA THR A 70 28.71 -11.22 -13.32
C THR A 70 28.98 -10.73 -11.90
N PHE A 71 27.99 -10.83 -11.01
CA PHE A 71 28.20 -10.71 -9.57
C PHE A 71 28.57 -12.09 -9.02
N GLU A 72 29.82 -12.27 -8.60
CA GLU A 72 30.22 -13.41 -7.78
C GLU A 72 30.01 -13.10 -6.29
N ASP A 73 29.68 -14.13 -5.51
CA ASP A 73 29.47 -14.08 -4.07
C ASP A 73 30.81 -14.26 -3.35
N PRO A 74 31.30 -13.27 -2.57
CA PRO A 74 32.65 -13.32 -1.99
C PRO A 74 32.77 -14.21 -0.74
N TYR A 75 31.73 -14.95 -0.31
CA TYR A 75 31.77 -15.73 0.94
C TYR A 75 31.38 -17.22 0.78
N LEU A 76 32.26 -18.04 0.19
CA LEU A 76 32.44 -19.45 0.63
C LEU A 76 33.72 -20.15 0.06
N LEU A 77 34.46 -20.80 0.97
CA LEU A 77 35.50 -21.83 0.77
C LEU A 77 36.86 -21.45 0.13
N GLY A 78 37.92 -22.02 0.72
CA GLY A 78 39.14 -22.41 -0.01
C GLY A 78 40.42 -21.66 0.34
N ALA A 79 41.14 -22.11 1.38
CA ALA A 79 42.45 -21.56 1.72
C ALA A 79 43.48 -21.78 0.58
N THR A 80 43.94 -20.69 -0.03
CA THR A 80 45.11 -20.65 -0.91
C THR A 80 46.01 -19.48 -0.52
N ASN A 81 47.29 -19.53 -0.93
CA ASN A 81 48.34 -18.71 -0.32
C ASN A 81 48.14 -17.20 -0.49
N PHE A 82 47.83 -16.50 0.61
CA PHE A 82 47.88 -15.04 0.67
C PHE A 82 49.31 -14.53 0.50
N ASN A 83 49.61 -13.97 -0.68
CA ASN A 83 50.53 -12.84 -0.71
C ASN A 83 49.88 -11.70 0.06
N ALA A 84 50.53 -11.22 1.13
CA ALA A 84 49.99 -10.10 1.91
C ALA A 84 49.79 -8.87 0.99
N PRO A 85 48.60 -8.23 0.99
CA PRO A 85 48.37 -7.02 0.19
C PRO A 85 49.42 -5.93 0.45
N ASP A 86 49.73 -5.12 -0.56
CA ASP A 86 50.59 -3.95 -0.35
C ASP A 86 49.82 -2.85 0.39
N ASN A 87 49.81 -3.03 1.71
CA ASN A 87 49.17 -2.16 2.68
C ASN A 87 49.80 -0.76 2.77
N THR A 88 50.81 -0.42 1.95
CA THR A 88 51.44 0.91 2.00
C THR A 88 50.57 2.02 1.42
N GLY A 89 49.74 1.72 0.41
CA GLY A 89 48.84 2.67 -0.28
C GLY A 89 47.90 3.41 0.67
N LEU A 90 46.82 2.75 1.11
CA LEU A 90 45.88 3.28 2.10
C LEU A 90 46.55 3.85 3.38
N LEU A 91 47.65 3.25 3.84
CA LEU A 91 48.41 3.78 4.99
C LEU A 91 49.19 5.06 4.68
N VAL A 92 49.49 5.40 3.42
CA VAL A 92 50.03 6.72 3.03
C VAL A 92 48.90 7.72 2.88
N GLU A 93 47.77 7.32 2.28
CA GLU A 93 46.62 8.20 2.10
C GLU A 93 46.02 8.66 3.44
N LEU A 94 45.75 7.74 4.37
CA LEU A 94 45.29 8.09 5.73
C LEU A 94 46.31 8.94 6.51
N LYS A 95 47.62 8.82 6.23
CA LYS A 95 48.64 9.72 6.81
C LYS A 95 48.54 11.14 6.25
N LYS A 96 48.22 11.33 4.96
CA LYS A 96 47.96 12.65 4.37
C LYS A 96 46.75 13.30 5.05
N VAL A 97 45.64 12.57 5.20
CA VAL A 97 44.44 13.05 5.92
C VAL A 97 44.77 13.45 7.36
N LYS A 98 45.46 12.58 8.12
CA LYS A 98 45.87 12.88 9.50
C LYS A 98 46.77 14.12 9.59
N ARG A 99 47.71 14.30 8.66
CA ARG A 99 48.56 15.51 8.61
C ARG A 99 47.74 16.77 8.30
N HIS A 100 46.74 16.66 7.44
CA HIS A 100 45.85 17.77 7.10
C HIS A 100 44.98 18.24 8.27
N LEU A 101 44.32 17.30 8.97
CA LEU A 101 43.52 17.60 10.16
C LEU A 101 44.36 18.30 11.26
N LEU A 102 45.63 17.88 11.41
CA LEU A 102 46.63 18.46 12.30
C LEU A 102 47.26 19.79 11.81
N GLY A 103 46.86 20.33 10.65
CA GLY A 103 47.43 21.55 10.07
C GLY A 103 48.89 21.42 9.60
N LYS A 104 49.41 20.20 9.44
CA LYS A 104 50.81 19.92 9.04
C LYS A 104 51.02 19.81 7.52
N THR A 105 49.94 19.89 6.75
CA THR A 105 49.89 19.99 5.28
C THR A 105 48.52 20.53 4.87
N THR A 106 48.46 21.60 4.09
CA THR A 106 47.22 21.98 3.41
C THR A 106 47.00 21.04 2.23
N LEU A 107 45.75 20.65 2.00
CA LEU A 107 45.28 19.88 0.84
C LEU A 107 44.28 20.75 0.09
N SER A 108 44.26 20.69 -1.24
CA SER A 108 43.23 21.33 -2.06
C SER A 108 41.95 20.50 -2.09
N ALA A 109 40.86 21.07 -2.62
CA ALA A 109 39.61 20.35 -2.89
C ALA A 109 39.89 19.06 -3.70
N THR A 110 40.64 19.16 -4.80
CA THR A 110 41.00 18.04 -5.67
C THR A 110 41.88 16.99 -4.98
N ASP A 111 42.77 17.40 -4.05
CA ASP A 111 43.52 16.43 -3.24
C ASP A 111 42.60 15.64 -2.31
N LEU A 112 41.60 16.29 -1.71
CA LEU A 112 40.62 15.66 -0.81
C LEU A 112 39.68 14.70 -1.56
N GLU A 113 39.24 15.08 -2.77
CA GLU A 113 38.46 14.23 -3.68
C GLU A 113 39.25 12.99 -4.14
N ALA A 114 40.51 13.18 -4.52
CA ALA A 114 41.41 12.09 -4.92
C ALA A 114 41.70 11.14 -3.75
N LEU A 115 41.91 11.68 -2.54
CA LEU A 115 42.05 10.90 -1.31
C LEU A 115 40.79 10.08 -1.00
N GLY A 116 39.61 10.69 -1.09
CA GLY A 116 38.34 9.99 -0.85
C GLY A 116 38.13 8.84 -1.84
N SER A 117 38.45 9.08 -3.12
CA SER A 117 38.38 8.09 -4.19
C SER A 117 39.35 6.92 -3.97
N ALA A 118 40.59 7.20 -3.57
CA ALA A 118 41.59 6.17 -3.25
C ALA A 118 41.21 5.35 -2.01
N ILE A 119 40.76 6.00 -0.93
CA ILE A 119 40.34 5.34 0.32
C ILE A 119 39.11 4.45 0.08
N ALA A 120 38.13 4.91 -0.70
CA ALA A 120 36.96 4.11 -1.05
C ALA A 120 37.33 2.83 -1.82
N LYS A 121 38.29 2.92 -2.74
CA LYS A 121 38.76 1.79 -3.55
C LYS A 121 39.49 0.71 -2.74
N GLU A 122 40.19 1.10 -1.67
CA GLU A 122 40.93 0.18 -0.79
C GLU A 122 40.19 -0.08 0.54
N SER A 123 38.90 0.24 0.62
CA SER A 123 38.13 0.25 1.87
C SER A 123 38.01 -1.11 2.57
N GLU A 124 38.06 -2.22 1.83
CA GLU A 124 38.07 -3.58 2.40
C GLU A 124 39.27 -3.85 3.33
N LEU A 125 40.39 -3.12 3.19
CA LEU A 125 41.54 -3.21 4.10
C LEU A 125 41.22 -2.69 5.53
N PHE A 126 40.05 -2.10 5.76
CA PHE A 126 39.54 -1.83 7.10
C PHE A 126 39.00 -3.09 7.82
N THR A 127 39.00 -4.27 7.17
CA THR A 127 38.51 -5.53 7.76
C THR A 127 39.48 -6.12 8.77
N ASP A 128 40.77 -6.24 8.44
CA ASP A 128 41.77 -6.97 9.25
C ASP A 128 43.06 -6.17 9.54
N ASN A 129 43.39 -5.16 8.73
CA ASN A 129 44.62 -4.40 8.92
C ASN A 129 44.50 -3.42 10.10
N ILE A 130 44.93 -3.88 11.26
CA ILE A 130 44.92 -3.15 12.52
C ILE A 130 45.60 -1.76 12.48
N LYS A 131 46.55 -1.53 11.56
CA LYS A 131 47.20 -0.22 11.37
C LYS A 131 46.31 0.75 10.59
N VAL A 132 45.57 0.25 9.59
CA VAL A 132 44.56 1.02 8.82
C VAL A 132 43.40 1.39 9.74
N ILE A 133 42.82 0.40 10.43
CA ILE A 133 41.71 0.59 11.39
C ILE A 133 42.07 1.65 12.42
N LYS A 134 43.21 1.51 13.10
CA LYS A 134 43.67 2.48 14.10
C LYS A 134 43.86 3.88 13.51
N LEU A 135 44.46 4.00 12.32
CA LEU A 135 44.75 5.30 11.73
C LEU A 135 43.49 6.02 11.22
N GLY A 136 42.49 5.28 10.71
CA GLY A 136 41.17 5.82 10.40
C GLY A 136 40.42 6.28 11.65
N LEU A 137 40.39 5.46 12.71
CA LEU A 137 39.82 5.84 14.01
C LEU A 137 40.50 7.06 14.65
N GLU A 138 41.81 7.25 14.42
CA GLU A 138 42.54 8.46 14.81
C GLU A 138 42.17 9.68 13.95
N ALA A 139 41.98 9.51 12.62
CA ALA A 139 41.54 10.59 11.74
C ALA A 139 40.12 11.07 12.07
N ILE A 140 39.18 10.14 12.31
CA ILE A 140 37.81 10.46 12.73
C ILE A 140 37.82 11.24 14.05
N ALA A 141 38.55 10.76 15.07
CA ALA A 141 38.66 11.45 16.35
C ALA A 141 39.28 12.86 16.21
N LEU A 142 40.26 13.04 15.33
CA LEU A 142 40.84 14.36 15.05
C LEU A 142 39.84 15.31 14.36
N TYR A 143 39.10 14.85 13.35
CA TYR A 143 38.04 15.64 12.72
C TYR A 143 36.97 16.04 13.76
N GLU A 144 36.41 15.07 14.48
CA GLU A 144 35.34 15.30 15.44
C GLU A 144 35.77 16.12 16.67
N SER A 145 37.08 16.18 16.97
CA SER A 145 37.64 17.09 17.99
C SER A 145 37.63 18.56 17.57
N LYS A 146 37.71 18.83 16.25
CA LYS A 146 37.90 20.17 15.67
C LYS A 146 36.63 20.75 15.05
N TYR A 147 35.75 19.90 14.51
CA TYR A 147 34.56 20.30 13.75
C TYR A 147 33.25 19.74 14.33
N GLY A 148 33.30 18.98 15.43
CA GLY A 148 32.14 18.21 15.92
C GLY A 148 31.80 17.02 15.00
N GLY A 149 30.74 16.28 15.34
CA GLY A 149 30.26 15.18 14.50
C GLY A 149 29.53 15.70 13.26
N LEU A 150 29.60 14.96 12.15
CA LEU A 150 28.78 15.25 10.97
C LEU A 150 27.30 15.34 11.35
N PHE A 151 26.56 16.18 10.62
CA PHE A 151 25.13 16.48 10.78
C PHE A 151 24.70 17.14 12.11
N THR A 152 25.57 17.22 13.13
CA THR A 152 25.28 17.79 14.47
C THR A 152 25.22 19.32 14.49
N THR A 153 24.58 19.91 15.52
CA THR A 153 24.33 21.36 15.67
C THR A 153 25.58 22.24 15.54
N ASN A 154 26.73 21.73 15.98
CA ASN A 154 27.99 22.48 16.03
C ASN A 154 28.89 22.23 14.80
N ASN A 155 28.42 21.48 13.81
CA ASN A 155 29.13 21.21 12.56
C ASN A 155 28.43 21.95 11.40
N ARG A 156 29.21 22.39 10.41
CA ARG A 156 28.75 23.05 9.18
C ARG A 156 27.76 22.22 8.33
N THR A 157 27.69 20.91 8.56
CA THR A 157 26.77 19.96 7.88
C THR A 157 25.44 19.77 8.61
N LYS A 158 25.08 20.63 9.57
CA LYS A 158 23.88 20.51 10.42
C LYS A 158 22.63 20.11 9.62
N GLY A 159 22.10 18.91 9.87
CA GLY A 159 20.89 18.38 9.22
C GLY A 159 21.05 17.91 7.77
N GLY A 160 22.23 18.07 7.16
CA GLY A 160 22.57 17.55 5.84
C GLY A 160 23.40 18.50 4.98
N PHE A 161 23.89 17.98 3.86
CA PHE A 161 24.55 18.72 2.77
C PHE A 161 24.37 17.98 1.44
N ASP A 162 24.64 18.64 0.31
CA ASP A 162 24.66 17.96 -0.98
C ASP A 162 26.04 17.36 -1.27
N ARG A 163 26.06 16.09 -1.69
CA ARG A 163 27.26 15.29 -1.96
C ARG A 163 28.14 15.90 -3.04
N THR A 164 27.60 16.70 -3.97
CA THR A 164 28.36 17.36 -5.05
C THR A 164 28.50 18.88 -4.87
N ALA A 165 28.03 19.45 -3.75
CA ALA A 165 28.25 20.86 -3.45
C ALA A 165 29.73 21.13 -3.12
N SER A 166 30.30 22.12 -3.81
CA SER A 166 31.68 22.54 -3.58
C SER A 166 31.91 23.11 -2.18
N GLY A 167 33.13 22.98 -1.70
CA GLY A 167 33.54 23.32 -0.34
C GLY A 167 33.24 22.23 0.69
N TYR A 168 32.59 21.10 0.36
CA TYR A 168 32.33 19.98 1.29
C TYR A 168 33.27 18.76 1.07
N GLU A 169 34.40 18.96 0.41
CA GLU A 169 35.32 17.87 0.00
C GLU A 169 35.95 17.17 1.21
N LEU A 170 36.24 17.91 2.29
CA LEU A 170 36.71 17.34 3.56
C LEU A 170 35.60 16.52 4.25
N GLU A 171 34.36 17.03 4.25
CA GLU A 171 33.20 16.34 4.82
C GLU A 171 32.89 15.04 4.07
N ASN A 172 32.95 15.05 2.74
CA ASN A 172 32.83 13.86 1.88
C ASN A 172 33.96 12.84 2.13
N LEU A 173 35.22 13.29 2.21
CA LEU A 173 36.36 12.45 2.57
C LEU A 173 36.18 11.78 3.96
N MET A 174 35.69 12.53 4.94
CA MET A 174 35.45 12.00 6.28
C MET A 174 34.25 11.05 6.31
N LEU A 175 33.19 11.30 5.53
CA LEU A 175 32.08 10.37 5.34
C LEU A 175 32.60 9.01 4.81
N VAL A 176 33.46 9.01 3.80
CA VAL A 176 34.09 7.78 3.27
C VAL A 176 34.87 7.05 4.36
N ILE A 177 35.75 7.72 5.11
CA ILE A 177 36.55 7.09 6.18
C ILE A 177 35.66 6.53 7.30
N MET A 178 34.65 7.29 7.75
CA MET A 178 33.71 6.86 8.78
C MET A 178 32.88 5.66 8.32
N GLN A 179 32.46 5.65 7.05
CA GLN A 179 31.66 4.55 6.49
C GLN A 179 32.51 3.29 6.27
N SER A 180 33.74 3.38 5.75
CA SER A 180 34.65 2.23 5.64
C SER A 180 34.93 1.58 7.00
N VAL A 181 35.07 2.39 8.06
CA VAL A 181 35.24 1.87 9.42
C VAL A 181 33.97 1.17 9.94
N ILE A 182 32.77 1.70 9.66
CA ILE A 182 31.49 1.06 10.03
C ILE A 182 31.32 -0.27 9.29
N ASP A 183 31.49 -0.26 7.97
CA ASP A 183 31.17 -1.38 7.10
C ASP A 183 32.12 -2.58 7.31
N TYR A 184 33.41 -2.33 7.58
CA TYR A 184 34.44 -3.37 7.61
C TYR A 184 35.10 -3.61 8.98
N SER A 185 35.29 -2.60 9.83
CA SER A 185 36.10 -2.78 11.05
C SER A 185 35.33 -3.39 12.23
N TYR A 186 34.01 -3.23 12.31
CA TYR A 186 33.19 -3.69 13.44
C TYR A 186 32.77 -5.17 13.30
N THR A 187 33.76 -6.06 13.15
CA THR A 187 33.56 -7.52 13.13
C THR A 187 33.75 -8.12 14.53
N GLU A 188 33.10 -9.25 14.82
CA GLU A 188 33.30 -9.97 16.09
C GLU A 188 34.79 -10.29 16.34
N ALA A 189 35.51 -10.76 15.31
CA ALA A 189 36.93 -11.06 15.41
C ALA A 189 37.76 -9.84 15.87
N ASN A 190 37.48 -8.65 15.34
CA ASN A 190 38.15 -7.41 15.75
C ASN A 190 37.76 -6.96 17.16
N LEU A 191 36.50 -7.13 17.56
CA LEU A 191 36.03 -6.79 18.90
C LEU A 191 36.65 -7.69 19.97
N VAL A 192 36.84 -8.98 19.67
CA VAL A 192 37.49 -9.94 20.57
C VAL A 192 39.02 -9.76 20.60
N ALA A 193 39.66 -9.54 19.44
CA ALA A 193 41.12 -9.40 19.37
C ALA A 193 41.66 -8.03 19.81
N TYR A 194 40.88 -6.95 19.60
CA TYR A 194 41.33 -5.57 19.80
C TYR A 194 40.30 -4.67 20.51
N PRO A 195 39.66 -5.10 21.62
CA PRO A 195 38.59 -4.34 22.29
C PRO A 195 39.00 -2.90 22.67
N GLN A 196 40.28 -2.66 22.96
CA GLN A 196 40.84 -1.34 23.26
C GLN A 196 40.76 -0.29 22.13
N LEU A 197 40.45 -0.68 20.89
CA LEU A 197 40.22 0.27 19.79
C LEU A 197 38.75 0.73 19.69
N PHE A 198 37.84 -0.19 20.01
CA PHE A 198 36.40 -0.07 19.77
C PHE A 198 35.59 0.25 21.03
N ASN A 199 36.07 -0.12 22.22
CA ASN A 199 35.41 0.21 23.48
C ASN A 199 35.50 1.73 23.74
N ASN A 200 34.38 2.34 24.12
CA ASN A 200 34.17 3.79 24.20
C ASN A 200 34.44 4.54 22.88
N ARG A 201 34.34 3.87 21.72
CA ARG A 201 34.55 4.45 20.38
C ARG A 201 33.23 4.79 19.70
N LEU A 202 32.52 5.80 20.20
CA LEU A 202 31.42 6.39 19.44
C LEU A 202 31.94 7.33 18.34
N PHE A 203 31.13 7.55 17.31
CA PHE A 203 31.23 8.74 16.47
C PHE A 203 30.21 9.78 16.97
N LYS A 204 30.58 11.05 17.08
CA LYS A 204 29.70 12.12 17.58
C LYS A 204 28.47 12.35 16.70
N THR A 205 28.51 12.00 15.41
CA THR A 205 27.31 11.97 14.54
C THR A 205 26.16 11.11 15.12
N SER A 206 26.45 10.15 15.99
CA SER A 206 25.44 9.36 16.71
C SER A 206 24.48 10.20 17.55
N SER A 207 24.89 11.39 18.00
CA SER A 207 24.03 12.32 18.75
C SER A 207 22.94 12.98 17.90
N TYR A 208 23.06 12.92 16.57
CA TYR A 208 22.02 13.36 15.62
C TYR A 208 21.25 12.16 15.04
N PHE A 209 21.95 11.14 14.53
CA PHE A 209 21.31 9.94 13.98
C PHE A 209 22.23 8.71 14.11
N PRO A 210 21.71 7.52 14.51
CA PRO A 210 20.33 7.24 14.88
C PRO A 210 19.92 7.85 16.23
N GLY A 211 20.85 8.35 17.03
CA GLY A 211 20.59 8.96 18.33
C GLY A 211 21.43 8.31 19.43
N SER A 212 21.78 9.09 20.45
CA SER A 212 22.65 8.65 21.54
C SER A 212 21.88 8.45 22.84
N VAL A 213 22.21 7.37 23.55
CA VAL A 213 21.84 7.13 24.95
C VAL A 213 23.11 6.76 25.73
N ALA A 214 23.14 7.05 27.03
CA ALA A 214 24.27 6.63 27.87
C ALA A 214 24.33 5.09 28.02
N PRO A 215 25.54 4.50 28.15
CA PRO A 215 25.67 3.08 28.51
C PRO A 215 25.10 2.81 29.92
N PRO A 216 24.78 1.55 30.25
CA PRO A 216 24.39 1.20 31.62
C PRO A 216 25.54 1.50 32.59
N ALA A 217 25.22 1.99 33.78
CA ALA A 217 26.21 2.31 34.82
C ALA A 217 26.96 1.07 35.35
N ASP A 218 26.39 -0.12 35.13
CA ASP A 218 27.01 -1.42 35.34
C ASP A 218 26.97 -2.18 34.02
N ALA A 219 28.15 -2.45 33.44
CA ALA A 219 28.28 -3.17 32.17
C ALA A 219 27.94 -4.66 32.27
N SER A 220 27.96 -5.25 33.47
CA SER A 220 27.54 -6.65 33.68
C SER A 220 26.02 -6.82 33.70
N LYS A 221 25.26 -5.71 33.72
CA LYS A 221 23.81 -5.71 33.64
C LYS A 221 23.35 -6.35 32.33
N SER A 222 22.46 -7.34 32.47
CA SER A 222 21.88 -8.06 31.35
C SER A 222 20.35 -8.11 31.39
N PHE A 223 19.74 -8.38 30.24
CA PHE A 223 18.30 -8.54 30.06
C PHE A 223 18.02 -9.78 29.21
N THR A 224 17.14 -10.67 29.66
CA THR A 224 16.66 -11.81 28.87
C THR A 224 15.29 -11.52 28.27
N ILE A 225 15.21 -11.52 26.94
CA ILE A 225 14.04 -11.13 26.16
C ILE A 225 13.51 -12.33 25.38
N LYS A 226 12.18 -12.45 25.27
CA LYS A 226 11.52 -13.46 24.44
C LYS A 226 11.29 -12.92 23.03
N ILE A 227 11.66 -13.70 22.02
CA ILE A 227 11.34 -13.45 20.61
C ILE A 227 10.63 -14.65 19.98
N ASN A 228 9.89 -14.41 18.90
CA ASN A 228 9.32 -15.46 18.06
C ASN A 228 10.37 -15.98 17.06
N GLY A 229 10.91 -17.18 17.30
CA GLY A 229 11.88 -17.87 16.45
C GLY A 229 11.28 -18.63 15.27
N THR A 230 9.97 -18.51 15.02
CA THR A 230 9.31 -19.13 13.86
C THR A 230 9.25 -18.17 12.67
N HIS A 231 9.77 -18.60 11.53
CA HIS A 231 9.62 -17.97 10.22
C HIS A 231 9.55 -19.02 9.10
N VAL A 232 8.35 -19.57 8.88
CA VAL A 232 8.05 -20.59 7.87
C VAL A 232 7.14 -20.07 6.75
N ARG A 233 7.09 -20.77 5.61
CA ARG A 233 6.03 -20.57 4.59
C ARG A 233 4.66 -20.66 5.25
N LYS A 234 3.72 -19.79 4.86
CA LYS A 234 2.30 -19.95 5.20
C LYS A 234 1.50 -20.34 3.94
N PRO A 235 0.30 -20.93 4.07
CA PRO A 235 -0.61 -21.14 2.94
C PRO A 235 -1.02 -19.84 2.25
N GLY A 236 -1.34 -19.92 0.97
CA GLY A 236 -1.87 -18.84 0.15
C GLY A 236 -0.83 -18.12 -0.74
N THR A 237 -1.35 -17.18 -1.54
CA THR A 237 -0.56 -16.39 -2.49
C THR A 237 0.58 -15.61 -1.81
N PRO A 238 1.73 -15.39 -2.48
CA PRO A 238 2.94 -14.88 -1.84
C PRO A 238 2.95 -13.35 -1.69
N ALA A 239 3.78 -12.84 -0.78
CA ALA A 239 4.02 -11.41 -0.59
C ALA A 239 5.45 -10.98 -1.04
N ASN A 240 5.74 -9.67 -1.00
CA ASN A 240 7.12 -9.15 -0.98
C ASN A 240 7.79 -9.52 0.36
N TYR A 241 9.13 -9.63 0.34
CA TYR A 241 9.98 -9.87 1.52
C TYR A 241 9.69 -11.15 2.33
N GLU A 242 8.75 -12.01 1.90
CA GLU A 242 8.31 -13.21 2.63
C GLU A 242 9.41 -14.25 2.83
N THR A 243 10.41 -14.30 1.96
CA THR A 243 11.53 -15.25 2.00
C THR A 243 12.84 -14.64 2.53
N GLU A 244 12.83 -13.36 2.91
CA GLU A 244 13.95 -12.69 3.57
C GLU A 244 13.80 -12.80 5.09
N ASP A 245 14.89 -12.74 5.86
CA ASP A 245 14.88 -12.85 7.33
C ASP A 245 13.69 -12.13 8.02
N ALA A 246 13.01 -12.79 8.94
CA ALA A 246 12.05 -12.17 9.85
C ALA A 246 12.81 -11.47 10.97
N ARG A 247 12.72 -10.14 11.02
CA ARG A 247 13.36 -9.32 12.05
C ARG A 247 12.52 -9.33 13.32
N ARG A 248 13.16 -9.56 14.46
CA ARG A 248 12.55 -9.58 15.80
C ARG A 248 13.22 -8.53 16.69
N PRO A 249 12.47 -7.51 17.16
CA PRO A 249 12.95 -6.56 18.17
C PRO A 249 13.35 -7.26 19.47
N THR A 250 14.22 -6.60 20.24
CA THR A 250 14.52 -7.00 21.63
C THR A 250 14.05 -5.95 22.65
N GLY A 251 13.66 -4.75 22.23
CA GLY A 251 13.46 -3.61 23.14
C GLY A 251 14.74 -3.22 23.89
N CYS A 252 15.91 -3.52 23.33
CA CYS A 252 17.21 -3.13 23.87
C CYS A 252 17.98 -2.30 22.84
N TYR A 253 18.72 -1.30 23.34
CA TYR A 253 19.53 -0.37 22.56
C TYR A 253 21.00 -0.47 22.98
N LEU A 254 21.89 -0.57 22.01
CA LEU A 254 23.33 -0.42 22.24
C LEU A 254 23.67 1.07 22.29
N ALA A 255 24.20 1.52 23.43
CA ALA A 255 24.75 2.87 23.56
C ALA A 255 25.95 3.05 22.61
N PRO A 256 26.05 4.17 21.85
CA PRO A 256 27.09 4.35 20.84
C PRO A 256 28.51 4.10 21.37
N GLY A 257 29.30 3.32 20.64
CA GLY A 257 30.68 3.01 21.03
C GLY A 257 30.83 2.03 22.20
N SER A 258 29.74 1.42 22.68
CA SER A 258 29.79 0.32 23.66
C SER A 258 30.03 -1.02 22.95
N ILE A 259 30.66 -1.96 23.66
CA ILE A 259 30.73 -3.37 23.25
C ILE A 259 29.78 -4.17 24.15
N ALA A 260 28.87 -4.93 23.54
CA ALA A 260 27.88 -5.77 24.21
C ALA A 260 28.07 -7.24 23.84
N LYS A 261 27.45 -8.14 24.62
CA LYS A 261 27.34 -9.56 24.28
C LYS A 261 25.88 -9.95 24.09
N VAL A 262 25.61 -10.83 23.13
CA VAL A 262 24.30 -11.45 22.93
C VAL A 262 24.45 -12.96 23.03
N THR A 263 23.83 -13.53 24.06
CA THR A 263 23.78 -14.98 24.30
C THR A 263 22.45 -15.54 23.83
N VAL A 264 22.50 -16.65 23.09
CA VAL A 264 21.37 -17.25 22.39
C VAL A 264 21.28 -18.77 22.65
N PRO A 265 20.10 -19.39 22.45
CA PRO A 265 19.97 -20.84 22.47
C PRO A 265 20.76 -21.48 21.31
N SER A 266 21.25 -22.70 21.51
CA SER A 266 22.00 -23.45 20.48
C SER A 266 21.20 -23.69 19.19
N SER A 267 19.87 -23.61 19.22
CA SER A 267 19.00 -23.71 18.04
C SER A 267 19.10 -22.53 17.06
N LEU A 268 19.71 -21.41 17.43
CA LEU A 268 20.03 -20.31 16.51
C LEU A 268 21.43 -20.41 15.88
N VAL A 269 22.26 -21.37 16.30
CA VAL A 269 23.67 -21.42 15.93
C VAL A 269 23.85 -22.10 14.57
N GLY A 270 24.52 -21.42 13.64
CA GLY A 270 24.89 -21.97 12.33
C GLY A 270 23.75 -22.04 11.30
N ILE A 271 22.51 -21.67 11.65
CA ILE A 271 21.35 -21.71 10.72
C ILE A 271 21.30 -20.52 9.74
N GLY A 272 22.32 -19.65 9.74
CA GLY A 272 22.34 -18.37 9.02
C GLY A 272 21.68 -17.20 9.77
N ALA A 273 21.17 -17.42 10.98
CA ALA A 273 20.57 -16.36 11.80
C ALA A 273 21.61 -15.30 12.20
N THR A 274 21.17 -14.04 12.32
CA THR A 274 22.07 -12.91 12.55
C THR A 274 21.54 -11.93 13.59
N ILE A 275 22.45 -11.27 14.30
CA ILE A 275 22.18 -10.11 15.15
C ILE A 275 22.39 -8.85 14.31
N LEU A 276 21.48 -7.88 14.43
CA LEU A 276 21.56 -6.58 13.77
C LEU A 276 21.55 -5.47 14.82
N VAL A 277 22.46 -4.51 14.71
CA VAL A 277 22.53 -3.33 15.59
C VAL A 277 22.29 -2.07 14.77
N GLY A 278 21.20 -1.37 15.07
CA GLY A 278 20.64 -0.30 14.23
C GLY A 278 19.55 -0.84 13.31
N ALA A 279 18.47 -0.07 13.14
CA ALA A 279 17.27 -0.55 12.45
C ALA A 279 17.19 -0.14 10.96
N HIS A 280 17.69 1.04 10.61
CA HIS A 280 17.58 1.64 9.28
C HIS A 280 18.56 1.00 8.28
N THR A 281 18.21 -0.19 7.79
CA THR A 281 19.03 -0.99 6.85
C THR A 281 19.02 -0.47 5.40
N TRP A 282 18.57 0.76 5.16
CA TRP A 282 18.65 1.39 3.83
C TRP A 282 19.96 2.13 3.61
N ASP A 283 20.69 1.65 2.61
CA ASP A 283 21.83 2.32 1.99
C ASP A 283 21.39 3.60 1.25
N LEU A 284 22.02 4.73 1.59
CA LEU A 284 21.77 6.04 0.98
C LEU A 284 22.92 6.58 0.12
N THR A 285 23.96 5.80 -0.19
CA THR A 285 25.13 6.27 -0.99
C THR A 285 24.73 6.83 -2.36
N LYS A 286 23.59 6.41 -2.92
CA LYS A 286 23.05 6.94 -4.19
C LYS A 286 22.21 8.23 -4.05
N LYS A 287 22.07 8.81 -2.84
CA LYS A 287 21.40 10.09 -2.62
C LYS A 287 22.31 11.27 -2.96
N PRO A 288 21.82 12.31 -3.68
CA PRO A 288 22.54 13.57 -3.84
C PRO A 288 22.62 14.32 -2.50
N THR A 289 21.50 14.50 -1.80
CA THR A 289 21.49 15.08 -0.46
C THR A 289 21.81 14.02 0.60
N ILE A 290 22.92 14.21 1.32
CA ILE A 290 23.30 13.40 2.49
C ILE A 290 22.67 14.05 3.72
N LYS A 291 21.90 13.31 4.51
CA LYS A 291 21.40 13.75 5.83
C LYS A 291 21.90 12.92 7.01
N ARG A 292 22.40 11.71 6.77
CA ARG A 292 22.97 10.80 7.77
C ARG A 292 24.12 9.99 7.15
N MET A 293 24.82 9.19 7.95
CA MET A 293 25.71 8.15 7.41
C MET A 293 24.94 7.26 6.42
N ASP A 294 25.58 6.88 5.31
CA ASP A 294 24.91 6.17 4.21
C ASP A 294 24.36 4.82 4.65
N ARG A 295 25.10 4.09 5.50
CA ARG A 295 24.66 2.87 6.20
C ARG A 295 24.91 3.06 7.70
N VAL A 296 23.92 2.77 8.54
CA VAL A 296 23.97 3.00 10.00
C VAL A 296 24.00 1.74 10.87
N THR A 297 24.07 0.56 10.24
CA THR A 297 23.82 -0.74 10.89
C THR A 297 25.02 -1.68 10.80
N THR A 298 25.30 -2.43 11.86
CA THR A 298 26.26 -3.56 11.85
C THR A 298 25.49 -4.90 11.97
N LYS A 299 25.93 -5.93 11.24
CA LYS A 299 25.30 -7.28 11.18
C LYS A 299 26.32 -8.35 11.56
N TYR A 300 25.93 -9.26 12.44
CA TYR A 300 26.80 -10.33 12.99
C TYR A 300 26.12 -11.70 12.81
N THR A 301 26.83 -12.70 12.28
CA THR A 301 26.30 -14.05 12.10
C THR A 301 26.40 -14.87 13.38
N ILE A 302 25.32 -15.56 13.75
CA ILE A 302 25.25 -16.39 14.97
C ILE A 302 25.94 -17.74 14.70
N ASN A 303 27.26 -17.73 14.83
CA ASN A 303 28.11 -18.93 14.69
C ASN A 303 28.52 -19.54 16.05
N SER A 304 28.08 -18.96 17.16
CA SER A 304 28.29 -19.45 18.53
C SER A 304 27.07 -19.13 19.39
N THR A 305 26.99 -19.68 20.62
CA THR A 305 25.94 -19.33 21.57
C THR A 305 26.11 -17.95 22.23
N THR A 306 27.24 -17.25 22.02
CA THR A 306 27.48 -15.91 22.57
C THR A 306 28.31 -15.09 21.60
N THR A 307 27.70 -14.09 20.98
CA THR A 307 28.32 -13.20 20.00
C THR A 307 28.66 -11.85 20.62
N THR A 308 29.87 -11.33 20.33
CA THR A 308 30.31 -9.99 20.74
C THR A 308 29.95 -8.97 19.65
N ILE A 309 29.23 -7.90 20.03
CA ILE A 309 28.67 -6.91 19.11
C ILE A 309 29.05 -5.47 19.49
N ALA A 310 29.16 -4.60 18.49
CA ALA A 310 29.28 -3.15 18.67
C ALA A 310 28.76 -2.36 17.44
N ASN A 311 28.50 -1.06 17.63
CA ASN A 311 28.24 -0.10 16.57
C ASN A 311 28.70 1.30 17.05
N PRO A 312 29.54 2.04 16.31
CA PRO A 312 29.99 3.38 16.71
C PRO A 312 28.86 4.42 16.72
N LEU A 313 27.74 4.11 16.05
CA LEU A 313 26.53 4.90 16.02
C LEU A 313 25.48 4.48 17.06
N GLY A 314 25.68 3.34 17.72
CA GLY A 314 24.67 2.69 18.55
C GLY A 314 23.50 2.15 17.72
N GLY A 315 22.38 1.83 18.39
CA GLY A 315 21.15 1.41 17.72
C GLY A 315 20.36 0.36 18.50
N GLY A 316 19.09 0.17 18.15
CA GLY A 316 18.29 -0.96 18.64
C GLY A 316 18.91 -2.29 18.20
N VAL A 317 18.77 -3.33 19.02
CA VAL A 317 19.30 -4.67 18.73
C VAL A 317 18.17 -5.61 18.32
N TYR A 318 18.34 -6.30 17.19
CA TYR A 318 17.37 -7.22 16.60
C TYR A 318 17.99 -8.57 16.32
N ILE A 319 17.19 -9.63 16.36
CA ILE A 319 17.54 -10.94 15.82
C ILE A 319 16.79 -11.13 14.50
N ASN A 320 17.52 -11.51 13.46
CA ASN A 320 16.98 -11.87 12.16
C ASN A 320 16.91 -13.40 12.07
N ILE A 321 15.69 -13.93 11.93
CA ILE A 321 15.40 -15.37 11.81
C ILE A 321 15.29 -15.71 10.31
N PRO A 322 16.14 -16.58 9.74
CA PRO A 322 16.06 -16.93 8.33
C PRO A 322 14.79 -17.71 7.99
N TYR A 323 14.36 -17.62 6.74
CA TYR A 323 13.18 -18.32 6.23
C TYR A 323 13.31 -19.86 6.34
N GLN A 324 12.16 -20.52 6.48
CA GLN A 324 11.99 -21.97 6.70
C GLN A 324 12.47 -22.50 8.07
N ASN A 325 12.57 -21.66 9.10
CA ASN A 325 12.88 -22.07 10.48
C ASN A 325 11.63 -22.07 11.37
N ASP A 326 11.47 -23.08 12.23
CA ASP A 326 10.42 -23.11 13.26
C ASP A 326 11.03 -23.46 14.63
N LEU A 327 11.39 -22.43 15.40
CA LEU A 327 12.14 -22.57 16.65
C LEU A 327 11.32 -22.22 17.90
N GLY A 328 10.02 -21.93 17.74
CA GLY A 328 9.13 -21.52 18.83
C GLY A 328 9.56 -20.21 19.50
N ILE A 329 9.34 -20.09 20.82
CA ILE A 329 9.72 -18.89 21.58
C ILE A 329 11.15 -19.04 22.12
N LEU A 330 12.01 -18.10 21.77
CA LEU A 330 13.44 -18.12 22.11
C LEU A 330 13.77 -17.05 23.16
N ASN A 331 14.59 -17.42 24.14
CA ASN A 331 15.15 -16.49 25.13
C ASN A 331 16.51 -15.97 24.65
N ILE A 332 16.64 -14.66 24.48
CA ILE A 332 17.85 -13.96 24.04
C ILE A 332 18.36 -13.10 25.20
N THR A 333 19.60 -13.30 25.65
CA THR A 333 20.17 -12.51 26.76
C THR A 333 21.19 -11.50 26.24
N LEU A 334 21.00 -10.22 26.55
CA LEU A 334 21.87 -9.13 26.11
C LEU A 334 22.58 -8.50 27.33
N GLU A 335 23.91 -8.40 27.29
CA GLU A 335 24.78 -7.81 28.32
C GLU A 335 25.36 -6.47 27.84
N ASN A 336 25.51 -5.48 28.73
CA ASN A 336 26.00 -4.12 28.42
C ASN A 336 25.16 -3.34 27.39
N VAL A 337 23.83 -3.46 27.50
CA VAL A 337 22.85 -2.67 26.72
C VAL A 337 21.93 -1.87 27.66
N VAL A 338 21.11 -0.97 27.12
CA VAL A 338 19.99 -0.35 27.85
C VAL A 338 18.65 -0.83 27.28
N ARG A 339 17.56 -0.72 28.04
CA ARG A 339 16.19 -0.88 27.49
C ARG A 339 15.86 0.32 26.59
N SER A 340 15.29 0.06 25.41
CA SER A 340 14.52 1.04 24.65
C SER A 340 13.05 0.96 25.01
N PRO A 341 12.24 1.98 24.67
CA PRO A 341 10.79 1.84 24.67
C PRO A 341 10.35 0.72 23.73
N TYR A 342 9.47 -0.14 24.24
CA TYR A 342 9.04 -1.33 23.53
C TYR A 342 7.60 -1.68 23.92
N TYR A 343 6.70 -1.61 22.95
CA TYR A 343 5.34 -2.11 23.08
C TYR A 343 5.19 -3.38 22.25
N ALA A 344 4.85 -4.49 22.91
CA ALA A 344 4.60 -5.76 22.26
C ALA A 344 3.19 -6.28 22.57
N ARG A 345 2.50 -6.79 21.54
CA ARG A 345 1.30 -7.62 21.68
C ARG A 345 1.44 -8.85 20.79
N THR A 346 2.43 -9.68 21.09
CA THR A 346 2.79 -10.89 20.33
C THR A 346 2.55 -12.17 21.13
N VAL A 347 2.72 -13.32 20.48
CA VAL A 347 2.81 -14.64 21.14
C VAL A 347 4.07 -14.77 22.01
N ALA A 348 5.13 -14.01 21.73
CA ALA A 348 6.40 -14.06 22.46
C ALA A 348 6.41 -13.13 23.69
N ASN A 349 5.84 -11.93 23.57
CA ASN A 349 5.97 -10.86 24.54
C ASN A 349 4.73 -9.95 24.57
N LYS A 350 4.37 -9.45 25.76
CA LYS A 350 3.17 -8.63 25.99
C LYS A 350 3.47 -7.52 27.00
N THR A 351 3.49 -6.28 26.52
CA THR A 351 3.55 -5.08 27.36
C THR A 351 2.14 -4.76 27.85
N SER A 352 1.90 -4.62 29.15
CA SER A 352 0.59 -4.14 29.64
C SER A 352 0.46 -2.63 29.43
N LEU A 353 -0.75 -2.09 29.34
CA LEU A 353 -0.96 -0.63 29.32
C LEU A 353 -0.31 0.07 30.53
N SER A 354 -0.33 -0.55 31.71
CA SER A 354 0.33 -0.01 32.91
C SER A 354 1.85 0.07 32.73
N ASP A 355 2.48 -0.98 32.19
CA ASP A 355 3.92 -0.99 31.92
C ASP A 355 4.28 -0.01 30.81
N TRP A 356 3.45 0.11 29.77
CA TRP A 356 3.63 1.10 28.71
C TRP A 356 3.63 2.52 29.28
N LEU A 357 2.56 2.91 29.97
CA LEU A 357 2.33 4.27 30.43
C LEU A 357 3.36 4.74 31.46
N ASN A 358 3.77 3.83 32.37
CA ASN A 358 4.59 4.17 33.55
C ASN A 358 6.07 3.75 33.44
N VAL A 359 6.44 2.89 32.49
CA VAL A 359 7.78 2.25 32.48
C VAL A 359 8.44 2.22 31.09
N GLU A 360 7.82 1.60 30.08
CA GLU A 360 8.46 1.37 28.79
C GLU A 360 8.48 2.63 27.91
N ARG A 361 7.41 3.44 27.85
CA ARG A 361 7.44 4.69 27.05
C ARG A 361 8.41 5.75 27.58
N LEU A 362 8.88 5.59 28.82
CA LEU A 362 9.77 6.51 29.53
C LEU A 362 11.25 6.07 29.51
N ARG A 363 11.62 5.02 28.74
CA ARG A 363 13.03 4.60 28.59
C ARG A 363 13.80 5.60 27.73
N ALA A 364 15.01 5.96 28.15
CA ALA A 364 15.82 7.02 27.55
C ALA A 364 16.48 6.71 26.17
N ALA A 365 16.11 5.64 25.49
CA ALA A 365 16.62 5.36 24.14
C ALA A 365 15.85 6.19 23.09
N PRO A 366 16.49 6.58 21.98
CA PRO A 366 15.90 7.52 21.00
C PRO A 366 14.81 6.92 20.09
N TRP A 367 14.65 5.60 20.03
CA TRP A 367 13.65 4.92 19.21
C TRP A 367 12.77 3.98 20.04
N THR A 368 11.48 3.97 19.71
CA THR A 368 10.47 3.03 20.19
C THR A 368 10.23 1.95 19.14
N ASP A 369 10.36 0.69 19.53
CA ASP A 369 9.89 -0.45 18.74
C ASP A 369 8.45 -0.81 19.16
N ILE A 370 7.56 -1.06 18.19
CA ILE A 370 6.15 -1.38 18.43
C ILE A 370 5.77 -2.55 17.55
N GLU A 371 5.26 -3.65 18.12
CA GLU A 371 4.85 -4.83 17.35
C GLU A 371 3.63 -5.58 17.90
N THR A 372 2.91 -6.21 16.98
CA THR A 372 1.92 -7.27 17.20
C THR A 372 2.30 -8.49 16.36
N ASP A 373 1.58 -9.61 16.47
CA ASP A 373 1.81 -10.75 15.55
C ASP A 373 1.44 -10.44 14.07
N LYS A 374 0.96 -9.23 13.75
CA LYS A 374 0.52 -8.79 12.41
C LYS A 374 1.22 -7.53 11.89
N VAL A 375 1.59 -6.60 12.76
CA VAL A 375 2.21 -5.31 12.40
C VAL A 375 3.51 -5.10 13.19
N MET A 376 4.53 -4.54 12.53
CA MET A 376 5.75 -4.07 13.18
C MET A 376 6.05 -2.66 12.69
N MET A 377 6.41 -1.77 13.62
CA MET A 377 6.82 -0.41 13.29
C MET A 377 7.88 0.13 14.27
N GLN A 378 8.53 1.23 13.87
CA GLN A 378 9.44 1.98 14.72
C GLN A 378 9.24 3.48 14.51
N VAL A 379 9.11 4.20 15.63
CA VAL A 379 8.98 5.66 15.69
C VAL A 379 10.03 6.26 16.63
N PRO A 380 10.42 7.53 16.46
CA PRO A 380 11.23 8.24 17.46
C PRO A 380 10.53 8.25 18.82
N THR A 381 11.26 8.05 19.92
CA THR A 381 10.69 8.11 21.28
C THR A 381 10.03 9.46 21.57
N SER A 382 10.58 10.54 20.99
CA SER A 382 10.05 11.90 21.04
C SER A 382 8.64 12.05 20.46
N TRP A 383 8.18 11.11 19.62
CA TRP A 383 6.84 11.12 19.02
C TRP A 383 5.76 10.44 19.86
N ILE A 384 6.13 9.71 20.93
CA ILE A 384 5.20 8.78 21.57
C ILE A 384 5.33 8.65 23.11
N TYR A 385 6.33 9.26 23.76
CA TYR A 385 6.48 9.15 25.22
C TYR A 385 5.31 9.75 26.04
N ALA A 386 4.51 10.64 25.44
CA ALA A 386 3.31 11.23 26.03
C ALA A 386 2.00 10.71 25.42
N PHE A 387 2.07 9.71 24.53
CA PHE A 387 0.88 9.14 23.87
C PHE A 387 0.29 7.98 24.67
N ASP A 388 -0.98 8.11 25.07
CA ASP A 388 -1.70 7.12 25.88
C ASP A 388 -2.44 6.06 25.05
N GLY A 389 -2.77 6.34 23.78
CA GLY A 389 -3.74 5.58 22.97
C GLY A 389 -3.26 4.24 22.38
N ILE A 390 -2.09 3.73 22.77
CA ILE A 390 -1.36 2.66 22.05
C ILE A 390 -2.17 1.36 21.84
N GLU A 391 -2.99 0.95 22.80
CA GLU A 391 -3.78 -0.29 22.69
C GLU A 391 -4.84 -0.19 21.58
N THR A 392 -5.45 0.99 21.43
CA THR A 392 -6.43 1.31 20.38
C THR A 392 -5.75 1.38 19.02
N THR A 393 -4.65 2.14 18.90
CA THR A 393 -3.85 2.22 17.66
C THR A 393 -3.48 0.83 17.16
N MET A 394 -2.93 -0.03 18.04
CA MET A 394 -2.53 -1.38 17.66
C MET A 394 -3.73 -2.30 17.40
N ASN A 395 -4.87 -2.10 18.06
CA ASN A 395 -6.11 -2.84 17.77
C ASN A 395 -6.62 -2.54 16.36
N ASP A 396 -6.61 -1.28 15.96
CA ASP A 396 -7.04 -0.89 14.62
C ASP A 396 -6.06 -1.34 13.54
N TRP A 397 -4.75 -1.40 13.85
CA TRP A 397 -3.76 -2.08 12.99
C TRP A 397 -4.01 -3.59 12.84
N ASP A 398 -4.26 -4.30 13.95
CA ASP A 398 -4.54 -5.74 13.93
C ASP A 398 -5.83 -6.06 13.16
N ILE A 399 -6.84 -5.18 13.22
CA ILE A 399 -8.09 -5.27 12.49
C ILE A 399 -7.89 -4.97 11.00
N ALA A 400 -7.08 -3.97 10.64
CA ALA A 400 -6.77 -3.65 9.25
C ALA A 400 -6.00 -4.79 8.55
N MET A 401 -5.03 -5.40 9.23
CA MET A 401 -4.31 -6.57 8.70
C MET A 401 -5.20 -7.82 8.59
N ASP A 402 -6.23 -7.97 9.44
CA ASP A 402 -7.25 -9.00 9.25
C ASP A 402 -8.09 -8.72 8.01
N ALA A 403 -8.53 -7.48 7.76
CA ALA A 403 -9.28 -7.13 6.55
C ALA A 403 -8.53 -7.55 5.28
N ILE A 404 -7.24 -7.18 5.19
CA ILE A 404 -6.38 -7.47 4.04
C ILE A 404 -6.12 -8.98 3.91
N SER A 405 -5.88 -9.67 5.03
CA SER A 405 -5.63 -11.12 4.99
C SER A 405 -6.89 -11.92 4.63
N THR A 406 -8.06 -11.53 5.14
CA THR A 406 -9.35 -12.12 4.70
C THR A 406 -9.60 -11.84 3.22
N LEU A 407 -9.44 -10.58 2.76
CA LEU A 407 -9.62 -10.19 1.35
C LEU A 407 -8.80 -11.04 0.39
N LEU A 408 -7.53 -11.30 0.73
CA LEU A 408 -6.59 -12.03 -0.12
C LEU A 408 -6.62 -13.57 0.11
N GLY A 409 -7.51 -14.05 0.98
CA GLY A 409 -7.61 -15.48 1.31
C GLY A 409 -6.33 -16.04 1.96
N ARG A 410 -5.65 -15.23 2.77
CA ARG A 410 -4.38 -15.54 3.45
C ARG A 410 -4.63 -15.73 4.96
N PRO A 411 -3.79 -16.52 5.67
CA PRO A 411 -3.89 -16.65 7.13
C PRO A 411 -3.76 -15.31 7.85
N LEU A 412 -4.63 -15.08 8.84
CA LEU A 412 -4.64 -13.87 9.68
C LEU A 412 -3.32 -13.66 10.45
N LEU A 413 -2.67 -14.77 10.84
CA LEU A 413 -1.34 -14.77 11.44
C LEU A 413 -0.31 -15.30 10.44
N ARG A 414 0.54 -14.40 9.96
CA ARG A 414 1.64 -14.69 9.04
C ARG A 414 2.92 -14.92 9.83
N SER A 415 3.93 -15.58 9.24
CA SER A 415 5.19 -15.85 9.97
C SER A 415 6.10 -14.62 10.08
N LYS A 416 5.91 -13.65 9.19
CA LYS A 416 6.61 -12.36 9.11
C LYS A 416 5.59 -11.28 8.73
N THR A 417 5.79 -10.06 9.23
CA THR A 417 4.99 -8.89 8.86
C THR A 417 5.37 -8.43 7.45
N VAL A 418 4.38 -8.10 6.60
CA VAL A 418 4.61 -7.82 5.16
C VAL A 418 5.40 -6.53 4.94
N ILE A 419 5.06 -5.50 5.71
CA ILE A 419 5.79 -4.24 5.80
C ILE A 419 6.25 -4.07 7.25
N TYR A 420 7.44 -3.49 7.42
CA TYR A 420 7.93 -2.96 8.70
C TYR A 420 7.98 -1.44 8.56
N MET A 421 7.09 -0.71 9.23
CA MET A 421 6.98 0.74 9.03
C MET A 421 8.05 1.50 9.84
N GLN A 422 8.75 2.44 9.21
CA GLN A 422 9.84 3.19 9.85
C GLN A 422 9.87 4.65 9.40
N VAL A 423 10.44 5.51 10.25
CA VAL A 423 10.74 6.92 9.98
C VAL A 423 12.26 7.10 9.85
N ASP A 424 12.73 7.89 8.87
CA ASP A 424 14.15 8.21 8.64
C ASP A 424 14.28 9.72 8.36
N VAL A 425 15.48 10.29 8.42
CA VAL A 425 15.70 11.74 8.17
C VAL A 425 15.46 12.14 6.71
N ILE A 426 15.48 11.16 5.81
CA ILE A 426 15.18 11.32 4.38
C ILE A 426 14.57 10.03 3.84
N LYS A 427 13.43 10.11 3.13
CA LYS A 427 12.87 8.97 2.39
C LYS A 427 13.93 8.31 1.50
N ARG A 428 14.01 6.98 1.46
CA ARG A 428 14.95 6.23 0.59
C ARG A 428 14.71 6.47 -0.91
N GLY A 429 13.46 6.40 -1.36
CA GLY A 429 13.06 6.63 -2.76
C GLY A 429 13.10 8.10 -3.19
N LYS A 430 12.63 8.39 -4.41
CA LYS A 430 12.11 9.72 -4.78
C LYS A 430 10.59 9.80 -4.62
N ALA A 431 9.90 8.71 -4.93
CA ALA A 431 8.55 8.42 -4.47
C ALA A 431 8.59 7.69 -3.10
N ASN A 432 7.40 7.42 -2.58
CA ASN A 432 7.16 6.39 -1.57
C ASN A 432 7.40 4.99 -2.21
N PHE A 433 7.45 3.93 -1.40
CA PHE A 433 7.69 2.55 -1.85
C PHE A 433 7.26 1.52 -0.77
N PRO A 434 7.07 0.22 -1.11
CA PRO A 434 6.92 -0.86 -0.12
C PRO A 434 8.28 -1.24 0.48
N GLY A 435 8.34 -1.75 1.71
CA GLY A 435 9.62 -2.14 2.28
C GLY A 435 9.60 -2.88 3.62
N TYR A 436 10.74 -3.48 3.92
CA TYR A 436 11.05 -4.12 5.19
C TYR A 436 12.47 -3.70 5.68
N PRO A 437 12.68 -2.44 6.12
CA PRO A 437 11.69 -1.42 6.46
C PRO A 437 11.12 -0.62 5.27
N GLN A 438 9.89 -0.16 5.39
CA GLN A 438 9.35 0.95 4.61
C GLN A 438 9.76 2.27 5.29
N SER A 439 10.16 3.27 4.51
CA SER A 439 10.64 4.55 5.03
C SER A 439 10.10 5.72 4.21
N ASN A 440 8.80 5.99 4.38
CA ASN A 440 8.03 6.97 3.62
C ASN A 440 7.66 8.23 4.43
N VAL A 441 8.02 8.28 5.71
CA VAL A 441 7.82 9.42 6.61
C VAL A 441 9.17 10.01 6.99
N ASP A 442 9.29 11.34 6.94
CA ASP A 442 10.53 12.06 7.25
C ASP A 442 10.57 12.51 8.73
N TYR A 443 11.75 12.44 9.35
CA TYR A 443 12.03 12.85 10.74
C TYR A 443 13.01 14.03 10.79
N ASP A 444 12.80 14.97 11.72
CA ASP A 444 13.80 15.97 12.08
C ASP A 444 14.30 15.76 13.52
N PRO A 445 15.53 15.25 13.73
CA PRO A 445 16.13 15.11 15.06
C PRO A 445 16.33 16.43 15.83
N TYR A 446 16.09 17.59 15.21
CA TYR A 446 16.11 18.91 15.86
C TYR A 446 14.75 19.42 16.33
N ALA A 447 13.65 18.77 15.96
CA ALA A 447 12.31 19.20 16.36
C ALA A 447 11.96 18.69 17.77
N ASP A 448 11.44 19.59 18.61
CA ASP A 448 10.79 19.21 19.86
C ASP A 448 9.36 18.76 19.56
N TYR A 449 9.16 17.44 19.52
CA TYR A 449 7.85 16.81 19.31
C TYR A 449 7.03 16.67 20.61
N GLN A 450 7.52 17.14 21.76
CA GLN A 450 6.79 17.20 23.03
C GLN A 450 6.14 15.89 23.53
N GLY A 451 6.61 14.74 23.01
CA GLY A 451 6.14 13.41 23.38
C GLY A 451 4.96 12.89 22.56
N TYR A 452 4.42 13.68 21.63
CA TYR A 452 3.34 13.27 20.73
C TYR A 452 3.47 13.93 19.36
N HIS A 453 3.64 13.11 18.33
CA HIS A 453 3.49 13.53 16.93
C HIS A 453 2.30 12.81 16.31
N SER A 454 1.31 13.57 15.84
CA SER A 454 0.18 13.01 15.09
C SER A 454 0.65 12.48 13.74
N SER A 455 0.32 11.22 13.46
CA SER A 455 0.77 10.45 12.30
C SER A 455 -0.01 9.15 12.25
N TYR A 456 -0.18 8.56 11.06
CA TYR A 456 -0.80 7.23 10.95
C TYR A 456 -0.07 6.14 11.77
N LEU A 457 1.23 6.32 12.04
CA LEU A 457 2.03 5.42 12.87
C LEU A 457 1.63 5.46 14.35
N THR A 458 1.20 6.62 14.86
CA THR A 458 0.81 6.86 16.25
C THR A 458 -0.71 6.78 16.45
N ASP A 459 -1.47 7.36 15.52
CA ASP A 459 -2.93 7.53 15.62
C ASP A 459 -3.72 6.37 14.99
N GLY A 460 -3.07 5.61 14.10
CA GLY A 460 -3.62 4.40 13.49
C GLY A 460 -4.54 4.66 12.28
N PRO A 461 -5.02 3.60 11.63
CA PRO A 461 -5.66 3.70 10.32
C PRO A 461 -7.14 4.13 10.37
N ARG A 462 -7.84 3.97 11.51
CA ARG A 462 -9.31 4.07 11.57
C ARG A 462 -9.83 5.46 11.20
N ASN A 463 -9.20 6.50 11.72
CA ASN A 463 -9.68 7.89 11.64
C ASN A 463 -8.74 8.83 10.88
N GLU A 464 -7.50 8.40 10.57
CA GLU A 464 -6.55 9.21 9.80
C GLU A 464 -6.98 9.21 8.32
N ARG A 465 -7.09 10.41 7.71
CA ARG A 465 -7.56 10.64 6.33
C ARG A 465 -6.58 11.48 5.50
N GLY A 466 -5.31 11.46 5.88
CA GLY A 466 -4.21 12.12 5.22
C GLY A 466 -3.59 11.29 4.10
N TYR A 467 -2.96 11.98 3.16
CA TYR A 467 -2.24 11.42 2.02
C TYR A 467 -1.29 10.26 2.40
N LEU A 468 -0.61 10.34 3.55
CA LEU A 468 0.35 9.31 3.98
C LEU A 468 -0.31 7.98 4.37
N THR A 469 -1.57 7.96 4.81
CA THR A 469 -2.30 6.70 5.11
C THR A 469 -2.86 6.08 3.83
N ASN A 470 -3.35 6.89 2.88
CA ASN A 470 -3.68 6.40 1.53
C ASN A 470 -2.44 5.76 0.89
N VAL A 471 -1.29 6.45 0.96
CA VAL A 471 0.01 5.92 0.53
C VAL A 471 0.35 4.63 1.27
N LEU A 472 0.18 4.52 2.59
CA LEU A 472 0.48 3.25 3.27
C LEU A 472 -0.31 2.08 2.68
N PHE A 473 -1.63 2.21 2.50
CA PHE A 473 -2.44 1.12 1.97
C PHE A 473 -2.15 0.83 0.49
N HIS A 474 -1.81 1.86 -0.30
CA HIS A 474 -1.30 1.75 -1.66
C HIS A 474 0.00 0.91 -1.72
N GLU A 475 1.00 1.26 -0.91
CA GLU A 475 2.27 0.52 -0.82
C GLU A 475 2.10 -0.88 -0.22
N GLN A 476 1.18 -1.05 0.75
CA GLN A 476 0.82 -2.36 1.27
C GLN A 476 0.22 -3.22 0.16
N GLY A 477 -0.63 -2.68 -0.72
CA GLY A 477 -1.16 -3.41 -1.87
C GLY A 477 -0.10 -3.85 -2.88
N HIS A 478 0.97 -3.05 -3.06
CA HIS A 478 2.16 -3.49 -3.80
C HIS A 478 2.92 -4.59 -3.06
N ALA A 479 3.12 -4.45 -1.75
CA ALA A 479 3.81 -5.44 -0.92
C ALA A 479 3.05 -6.78 -0.80
N GLU A 480 1.72 -6.76 -0.86
CA GLU A 480 0.87 -7.94 -0.88
C GLU A 480 0.91 -8.70 -2.22
N LYS A 481 1.51 -8.14 -3.30
CA LYS A 481 1.52 -8.72 -4.67
C LYS A 481 0.11 -9.10 -5.16
N ILE A 482 -0.88 -8.23 -4.93
CA ILE A 482 -2.29 -8.53 -5.23
C ILE A 482 -2.48 -8.95 -6.69
N TYR A 483 -3.16 -10.08 -6.88
CA TYR A 483 -3.53 -10.63 -8.17
C TYR A 483 -4.71 -9.85 -8.78
N LYS A 484 -4.52 -9.31 -10.00
CA LYS A 484 -5.35 -8.23 -10.57
C LYS A 484 -5.35 -8.30 -12.10
N PHE A 485 -6.21 -7.54 -12.80
CA PHE A 485 -6.18 -7.53 -14.27
C PHE A 485 -5.04 -6.65 -14.81
N LYS A 486 -4.76 -6.80 -16.11
CA LYS A 486 -3.72 -6.03 -16.79
C LYS A 486 -4.05 -4.53 -16.83
N GLY A 487 -3.12 -3.72 -16.33
CA GLY A 487 -3.28 -2.26 -16.20
C GLY A 487 -3.57 -1.80 -14.77
N GLU A 488 -3.96 -2.70 -13.87
CA GLU A 488 -4.44 -2.33 -12.53
C GLU A 488 -3.35 -2.18 -11.47
N ILE A 489 -2.07 -2.10 -11.90
CA ILE A 489 -0.91 -2.05 -11.01
C ILE A 489 -1.12 -1.02 -9.92
N GLU A 490 -1.45 0.21 -10.33
CA GLU A 490 -1.63 1.41 -9.51
C GLU A 490 -3.11 1.72 -9.22
N SER A 491 -3.98 0.69 -9.26
CA SER A 491 -5.43 0.84 -9.08
C SER A 491 -6.02 -0.14 -8.06
N MET A 492 -5.95 -1.46 -8.31
CA MET A 492 -6.49 -2.47 -7.39
C MET A 492 -5.82 -2.42 -6.00
N ILE A 493 -4.58 -1.96 -5.93
CA ILE A 493 -3.83 -1.83 -4.68
C ILE A 493 -4.45 -0.80 -3.70
N ASN A 494 -5.22 0.18 -4.20
CA ASN A 494 -5.93 1.14 -3.34
C ASN A 494 -7.20 0.51 -2.72
N PHE A 495 -7.76 -0.54 -3.33
CA PHE A 495 -8.98 -1.21 -2.84
C PHE A 495 -8.80 -1.89 -1.46
N LEU A 496 -7.55 -2.10 -1.00
CA LEU A 496 -7.28 -2.47 0.39
C LEU A 496 -7.87 -1.49 1.39
N TRP A 497 -7.87 -0.19 1.08
CA TRP A 497 -8.48 0.85 1.91
C TRP A 497 -9.98 0.57 2.11
N VAL A 498 -10.69 0.23 1.04
CA VAL A 498 -12.14 -0.04 1.06
C VAL A 498 -12.45 -1.25 1.94
N ALA A 499 -11.66 -2.33 1.81
CA ALA A 499 -11.83 -3.53 2.62
C ALA A 499 -11.57 -3.28 4.12
N VAL A 500 -10.59 -2.44 4.46
CA VAL A 500 -10.34 -2.03 5.85
C VAL A 500 -11.51 -1.17 6.38
N HIS A 501 -11.85 -0.10 5.67
CA HIS A 501 -12.78 0.90 6.17
C HIS A 501 -14.23 0.44 6.16
N ASN A 502 -14.71 -0.14 5.05
CA ASN A 502 -16.08 -0.64 4.98
C ASN A 502 -16.25 -1.94 5.78
N LYS A 503 -15.47 -2.99 5.49
CA LYS A 503 -15.72 -4.31 6.10
C LYS A 503 -15.38 -4.39 7.60
N LYS A 504 -14.46 -3.56 8.11
CA LYS A 504 -13.98 -3.67 9.50
C LYS A 504 -14.14 -2.43 10.36
N PHE A 505 -14.18 -1.22 9.79
CA PHE A 505 -14.41 0.01 10.56
C PHE A 505 -15.84 0.57 10.45
N GLY A 506 -16.69 -0.03 9.62
CA GLY A 506 -18.11 0.33 9.52
C GLY A 506 -18.39 1.60 8.72
N VAL A 507 -17.43 2.06 7.92
CA VAL A 507 -17.62 3.17 6.97
C VAL A 507 -18.55 2.71 5.85
N GLU A 508 -19.41 3.59 5.35
CA GLU A 508 -20.26 3.31 4.18
C GLU A 508 -19.39 2.95 2.94
N LEU A 509 -19.88 2.15 2.00
CA LEU A 509 -19.11 1.60 0.88
C LEU A 509 -18.70 2.65 -0.17
N ASN A 510 -19.58 3.55 -0.59
CA ASN A 510 -19.22 4.70 -1.42
C ASN A 510 -18.26 5.61 -0.65
N LYS A 511 -18.56 5.95 0.62
CA LYS A 511 -17.67 6.77 1.47
C LYS A 511 -16.26 6.17 1.61
N ALA A 512 -16.14 4.86 1.80
CA ALA A 512 -14.86 4.16 1.88
C ALA A 512 -14.16 4.05 0.51
N PHE A 513 -14.92 4.02 -0.59
CA PHE A 513 -14.39 4.02 -1.95
C PHE A 513 -13.84 5.39 -2.36
N GLU A 514 -14.58 6.48 -2.10
CA GLU A 514 -14.12 7.88 -2.22
C GLU A 514 -12.80 8.10 -1.45
N GLU A 515 -12.79 7.71 -0.16
CA GLU A 515 -11.62 7.85 0.70
C GLU A 515 -10.42 7.03 0.24
N SER A 516 -10.60 5.96 -0.55
CA SER A 516 -9.50 5.12 -1.03
C SER A 516 -8.54 5.85 -1.98
N PHE A 517 -9.00 6.95 -2.61
CA PHE A 517 -8.20 7.74 -3.54
C PHE A 517 -8.12 9.24 -3.21
N ASN A 518 -8.88 9.73 -2.21
CA ASN A 518 -8.92 11.14 -1.77
C ASN A 518 -7.53 11.78 -1.58
N GLY A 519 -6.57 11.09 -0.97
CA GLY A 519 -5.19 11.58 -0.82
C GLY A 519 -4.46 11.94 -2.13
N TYR A 520 -4.94 11.48 -3.28
CA TYR A 520 -4.44 11.79 -4.63
C TYR A 520 -5.28 12.87 -5.34
N GLY A 521 -6.22 13.51 -4.65
CA GLY A 521 -6.98 14.67 -5.14
C GLY A 521 -8.12 14.34 -6.11
N ILE A 522 -8.69 13.14 -6.04
CA ILE A 522 -9.95 12.73 -6.69
C ILE A 522 -10.72 11.89 -5.64
N SER A 523 -12.01 12.17 -5.45
CA SER A 523 -12.81 11.58 -4.36
C SER A 523 -14.16 11.07 -4.88
N HIS A 524 -14.13 10.22 -5.91
CA HIS A 524 -15.33 9.65 -6.54
C HIS A 524 -15.95 8.52 -5.74
N SER A 525 -17.28 8.56 -5.60
CA SER A 525 -18.16 7.41 -5.38
C SER A 525 -18.10 6.41 -6.54
N ILE A 526 -18.75 5.24 -6.40
CA ILE A 526 -18.80 4.24 -7.48
C ILE A 526 -19.54 4.81 -8.71
N GLU A 527 -20.55 5.65 -8.48
CA GLU A 527 -21.33 6.37 -9.50
C GLU A 527 -20.47 7.36 -10.30
N GLU A 528 -19.74 8.25 -9.61
CA GLU A 528 -18.86 9.22 -10.24
C GLU A 528 -17.68 8.54 -10.95
N ALA A 529 -17.17 7.43 -10.38
CA ALA A 529 -16.20 6.59 -11.06
C ALA A 529 -16.76 5.95 -12.34
N ALA A 530 -18.05 5.57 -12.36
CA ALA A 530 -18.72 5.10 -13.57
C ALA A 530 -18.87 6.23 -14.59
N ILE A 531 -19.31 7.43 -14.18
CA ILE A 531 -19.41 8.61 -15.06
C ILE A 531 -18.03 8.93 -15.67
N SER A 532 -16.97 9.00 -14.85
CA SER A 532 -15.60 9.27 -15.32
C SER A 532 -15.07 8.24 -16.33
N TRP A 533 -15.66 7.04 -16.39
CA TRP A 533 -15.36 6.03 -17.41
C TRP A 533 -16.28 6.17 -18.64
N MET A 534 -17.58 6.37 -18.44
CA MET A 534 -18.57 6.50 -19.52
C MET A 534 -18.32 7.72 -20.41
N ILE A 535 -17.81 8.82 -19.83
CA ILE A 535 -17.38 10.01 -20.59
C ILE A 535 -16.09 9.81 -21.39
N THR A 536 -15.41 8.65 -21.33
CA THR A 536 -14.19 8.42 -22.13
C THR A 536 -14.47 8.10 -23.60
N GLU A 537 -13.51 8.45 -24.44
CA GLU A 537 -13.48 8.14 -25.88
C GLU A 537 -13.42 6.61 -26.12
N ASN A 538 -12.66 5.88 -25.30
CA ASN A 538 -12.58 4.42 -25.36
C ASN A 538 -13.93 3.77 -25.08
N PHE A 539 -14.63 4.17 -24.00
CA PHE A 539 -15.95 3.62 -23.69
C PHE A 539 -16.95 3.85 -24.83
N ARG A 540 -17.13 5.10 -25.28
CA ARG A 540 -18.07 5.45 -26.36
C ARG A 540 -17.82 4.67 -27.65
N THR A 541 -16.55 4.44 -27.99
CA THR A 541 -16.16 3.69 -29.20
C THR A 541 -16.17 2.16 -29.01
N GLY A 542 -16.49 1.67 -27.82
CA GLY A 542 -16.55 0.25 -27.52
C GLY A 542 -15.18 -0.44 -27.38
N ASN A 543 -14.15 0.33 -27.06
CA ASN A 543 -12.82 -0.17 -26.70
C ASN A 543 -12.72 -0.46 -25.20
N PRO A 544 -11.86 -1.42 -24.78
CA PRO A 544 -11.57 -1.64 -23.37
C PRO A 544 -10.84 -0.45 -22.74
N MET A 545 -10.81 -0.38 -21.41
CA MET A 545 -9.89 0.52 -20.70
C MET A 545 -8.45 0.19 -21.10
N SER A 546 -7.64 1.22 -21.33
CA SER A 546 -6.23 1.07 -21.67
C SER A 546 -5.42 0.56 -20.50
N SER A 547 -4.69 -0.52 -20.75
CA SER A 547 -3.81 -1.20 -19.79
C SER A 547 -2.34 -0.77 -19.87
N LYS A 548 -2.03 0.35 -20.54
CA LYS A 548 -0.68 0.91 -20.64
C LYS A 548 -0.46 2.04 -19.62
N THR A 549 0.53 1.89 -18.75
CA THR A 549 1.13 3.03 -18.03
C THR A 549 1.90 3.93 -19.01
N GLY A 550 2.03 5.22 -18.71
CA GLY A 550 2.91 6.14 -19.44
C GLY A 550 2.43 6.68 -20.79
N GLU A 551 1.49 6.03 -21.48
CA GLU A 551 0.88 6.55 -22.72
C GLU A 551 -0.40 7.37 -22.46
N TYR A 552 -0.85 8.13 -23.47
CA TYR A 552 -2.22 8.66 -23.52
C TYR A 552 -3.20 7.49 -23.39
N ARG A 553 -4.12 7.58 -22.41
CA ARG A 553 -4.98 6.51 -21.84
C ARG A 553 -4.34 5.79 -20.63
N GLN A 554 -4.16 6.48 -19.50
CA GLN A 554 -4.09 5.83 -18.18
C GLN A 554 -5.51 5.76 -17.59
N GLU A 555 -6.25 4.72 -17.95
CA GLU A 555 -7.66 4.59 -17.56
C GLU A 555 -7.86 3.76 -16.28
N PHE A 556 -7.00 2.76 -16.04
CA PHE A 556 -6.93 2.01 -14.78
C PHE A 556 -6.05 2.70 -13.71
N SER A 557 -4.77 2.91 -14.01
CA SER A 557 -3.75 3.41 -13.08
C SER A 557 -4.07 4.80 -12.55
N TYR A 558 -3.93 5.00 -11.24
CA TYR A 558 -4.16 6.28 -10.56
C TYR A 558 -5.56 6.90 -10.81
N GLN A 559 -6.60 6.07 -10.97
CA GLN A 559 -7.99 6.49 -11.20
C GLN A 559 -8.97 5.59 -10.42
N PRO A 560 -10.02 6.14 -9.77
CA PRO A 560 -11.04 5.35 -9.06
C PRO A 560 -11.69 4.28 -9.95
N ARG A 561 -12.07 4.63 -11.18
CA ARG A 561 -12.72 3.72 -12.16
C ARG A 561 -11.97 2.41 -12.40
N GLY A 562 -10.65 2.39 -12.24
CA GLY A 562 -9.86 1.17 -12.45
C GLY A 562 -10.07 0.09 -11.39
N HIS A 563 -10.57 0.45 -10.20
CA HIS A 563 -10.91 -0.50 -9.13
C HIS A 563 -12.39 -0.44 -8.68
N ALA A 564 -13.18 0.53 -9.16
CA ALA A 564 -14.62 0.66 -8.90
C ALA A 564 -15.41 -0.64 -9.06
N LYS A 565 -15.13 -1.46 -10.10
CA LYS A 565 -15.76 -2.77 -10.31
C LYS A 565 -15.72 -3.72 -9.10
N TYR A 566 -14.69 -3.61 -8.25
CA TYR A 566 -14.58 -4.42 -7.05
C TYR A 566 -15.54 -3.92 -5.96
N ALA A 567 -15.65 -2.61 -5.77
CA ALA A 567 -16.68 -2.03 -4.91
C ALA A 567 -18.09 -2.35 -5.44
N ASP A 568 -18.28 -2.36 -6.76
CA ASP A 568 -19.55 -2.70 -7.42
C ASP A 568 -19.94 -4.18 -7.24
N ILE A 569 -18.97 -5.10 -7.30
CA ILE A 569 -19.19 -6.51 -6.95
C ILE A 569 -19.55 -6.66 -5.45
N VAL A 570 -18.89 -5.94 -4.54
CA VAL A 570 -19.28 -5.92 -3.11
C VAL A 570 -20.69 -5.36 -2.92
N ARG A 571 -21.05 -4.32 -3.66
CA ARG A 571 -22.38 -3.70 -3.59
C ARG A 571 -23.49 -4.66 -3.99
N LEU A 572 -23.29 -5.42 -5.07
CA LEU A 572 -24.29 -6.32 -5.65
C LEU A 572 -24.28 -7.74 -5.02
N PHE A 573 -23.14 -8.24 -4.56
CA PHE A 573 -22.94 -9.65 -4.17
C PHE A 573 -22.24 -9.85 -2.81
N ASN A 574 -22.09 -8.78 -2.01
CA ASN A 574 -21.32 -8.72 -0.76
C ASN A 574 -19.80 -9.00 -0.93
N TRP A 575 -19.06 -8.91 0.18
CA TRP A 575 -17.62 -9.17 0.26
C TRP A 575 -17.24 -10.62 -0.08
N GLU A 576 -18.11 -11.58 0.25
CA GLU A 576 -17.89 -13.01 0.06
C GLU A 576 -17.58 -13.37 -1.40
N ALA A 577 -18.20 -12.67 -2.37
CA ALA A 577 -17.95 -12.90 -3.80
C ALA A 577 -16.49 -12.65 -4.22
N ILE A 578 -15.80 -11.68 -3.59
CA ILE A 578 -14.39 -11.37 -3.87
C ILE A 578 -13.47 -12.22 -3.00
N GLU A 579 -13.84 -12.42 -1.74
CA GLU A 579 -13.05 -13.21 -0.78
C GLU A 579 -13.00 -14.70 -1.16
N HIS A 580 -14.09 -15.28 -1.66
CA HIS A 580 -14.08 -16.64 -2.21
C HIS A 580 -13.20 -16.77 -3.45
N PHE A 581 -13.16 -15.75 -4.31
CA PHE A 581 -12.28 -15.72 -5.49
C PHE A 581 -10.80 -15.69 -5.09
N TYR A 582 -10.40 -14.85 -4.14
CA TYR A 582 -9.01 -14.80 -3.67
C TYR A 582 -8.64 -16.00 -2.78
N ALA A 583 -9.56 -16.51 -1.95
CA ALA A 583 -9.36 -17.74 -1.20
C ALA A 583 -9.22 -18.97 -2.11
N ASN A 584 -9.94 -19.04 -3.24
CA ASN A 584 -9.69 -20.05 -4.25
C ASN A 584 -8.33 -19.83 -4.92
N THR A 585 -8.01 -18.60 -5.36
CA THR A 585 -6.71 -18.25 -5.97
C THR A 585 -5.53 -18.64 -5.06
N SER A 586 -5.61 -18.36 -3.76
CA SER A 586 -4.61 -18.77 -2.75
C SER A 586 -4.50 -20.29 -2.62
N LYS A 587 -5.61 -21.05 -2.69
CA LYS A 587 -5.59 -22.52 -2.73
C LYS A 587 -5.05 -23.08 -4.05
N MET A 588 -5.33 -22.45 -5.20
CA MET A 588 -4.81 -22.84 -6.51
C MET A 588 -3.29 -22.67 -6.57
N TRP A 589 -2.76 -21.58 -6.00
CA TRP A 589 -1.32 -21.36 -5.85
C TRP A 589 -0.65 -22.43 -4.97
N ASP A 590 -1.24 -22.80 -3.83
CA ASP A 590 -0.72 -23.87 -2.99
C ASP A 590 -0.75 -25.25 -3.68
N ARG A 591 -1.62 -25.47 -4.67
CA ARG A 591 -1.64 -26.67 -5.54
C ARG A 591 -0.75 -26.56 -6.78
N GLY A 592 -0.13 -25.40 -7.03
CA GLY A 592 0.71 -25.15 -8.22
C GLY A 592 -0.06 -24.97 -9.53
N GLU A 593 -1.38 -24.80 -9.49
CA GLU A 593 -2.25 -24.65 -10.67
C GLU A 593 -2.11 -23.29 -11.37
N ILE A 594 -1.60 -22.29 -10.64
CA ILE A 594 -1.22 -20.97 -11.15
C ILE A 594 0.23 -20.69 -10.75
N ASN A 595 1.00 -20.03 -11.62
CA ASN A 595 2.43 -19.79 -11.38
C ASN A 595 2.81 -18.32 -11.62
N TYR A 596 3.35 -17.68 -10.58
CA TYR A 596 3.85 -16.30 -10.56
C TYR A 596 5.37 -16.16 -10.84
N SER A 597 6.02 -17.24 -11.27
CA SER A 597 7.42 -17.21 -11.70
C SER A 597 7.59 -16.40 -12.99
N PHE A 598 8.64 -15.60 -13.09
CA PHE A 598 9.00 -14.91 -14.33
C PHE A 598 9.03 -15.89 -15.52
N PRO A 599 8.42 -15.58 -16.68
CA PRO A 599 7.90 -14.26 -17.07
C PRO A 599 6.60 -13.83 -16.40
N ASN A 600 5.75 -14.77 -15.96
CA ASN A 600 4.34 -14.56 -15.59
C ASN A 600 4.13 -13.56 -14.44
N ARG A 601 3.95 -12.28 -14.77
CA ARG A 601 3.64 -11.22 -13.80
C ARG A 601 2.23 -11.42 -13.23
N VAL A 602 1.94 -10.84 -12.07
CA VAL A 602 0.61 -10.92 -11.39
C VAL A 602 -0.59 -10.44 -12.22
N ASN A 603 -0.32 -9.79 -13.35
CA ASN A 603 -1.29 -9.26 -14.30
C ASN A 603 -1.58 -10.22 -15.49
N GLU A 604 -0.77 -11.25 -15.69
CA GLU A 604 -0.64 -11.96 -16.99
C GLU A 604 -1.44 -13.28 -17.08
N ILE A 605 -2.04 -13.75 -15.99
CA ILE A 605 -3.02 -14.84 -16.06
C ILE A 605 -4.23 -14.37 -16.91
N PRO A 606 -4.74 -15.19 -17.85
CA PRO A 606 -5.76 -14.79 -18.81
C PRO A 606 -6.96 -14.05 -18.20
N THR A 607 -7.45 -13.04 -18.92
CA THR A 607 -8.63 -12.26 -18.55
C THR A 607 -9.84 -13.16 -18.30
N ASP A 608 -10.04 -14.14 -19.18
CA ASP A 608 -11.26 -14.94 -19.24
C ASP A 608 -11.34 -15.95 -18.09
N ASP A 609 -10.24 -16.65 -17.76
CA ASP A 609 -10.11 -17.46 -16.54
C ASP A 609 -10.43 -16.63 -15.27
N ARG A 610 -9.92 -15.39 -15.21
CA ARG A 610 -10.19 -14.50 -14.06
C ARG A 610 -11.68 -14.12 -13.99
N ILE A 611 -12.31 -13.80 -15.12
CA ILE A 611 -13.76 -13.53 -15.19
C ILE A 611 -14.57 -14.77 -14.81
N LEU A 612 -14.21 -15.96 -15.30
CA LEU A 612 -14.86 -17.23 -14.97
C LEU A 612 -14.79 -17.51 -13.47
N ARG A 613 -13.60 -17.44 -12.87
CA ARG A 613 -13.41 -17.72 -11.43
C ARG A 613 -14.03 -16.66 -10.52
N MET A 614 -14.10 -15.39 -10.95
CA MET A 614 -14.87 -14.35 -10.24
C MET A 614 -16.38 -14.63 -10.35
N SER A 615 -16.87 -15.06 -11.51
CA SER A 615 -18.28 -15.42 -11.74
C SER A 615 -18.70 -16.64 -10.91
N GLN A 616 -17.84 -17.67 -10.86
CA GLN A 616 -18.01 -18.84 -10.00
C GLN A 616 -18.04 -18.48 -8.51
N ALA A 617 -17.20 -17.54 -8.06
CA ALA A 617 -17.16 -17.09 -6.68
C ALA A 617 -18.39 -16.23 -6.28
N ALA A 618 -18.97 -15.49 -7.22
CA ALA A 618 -20.21 -14.73 -7.02
C ALA A 618 -21.49 -15.56 -7.23
N GLY A 619 -21.42 -16.73 -7.87
CA GLY A 619 -22.58 -17.56 -8.22
C GLY A 619 -23.38 -17.08 -9.44
N TYR A 620 -22.90 -16.05 -10.15
CA TYR A 620 -23.58 -15.41 -11.28
C TYR A 620 -22.59 -15.04 -12.38
N ASP A 621 -23.07 -14.92 -13.61
CA ASP A 621 -22.30 -14.40 -14.74
C ASP A 621 -21.91 -12.92 -14.54
N LEU A 622 -20.62 -12.66 -14.27
CA LEU A 622 -20.08 -11.30 -14.11
C LEU A 622 -19.53 -10.70 -15.41
N ARG A 623 -19.55 -11.43 -16.54
CA ARG A 623 -19.12 -10.88 -17.85
C ARG A 623 -19.73 -9.51 -18.17
N PRO A 624 -21.05 -9.23 -17.96
CA PRO A 624 -21.61 -7.94 -18.35
C PRO A 624 -21.07 -6.78 -17.50
N LEU A 625 -20.86 -7.00 -16.20
CA LEU A 625 -20.36 -6.01 -15.27
C LEU A 625 -18.87 -5.71 -15.53
N ILE A 626 -18.07 -6.76 -15.72
CA ILE A 626 -16.63 -6.63 -15.96
C ILE A 626 -16.35 -6.04 -17.36
N HIS A 627 -17.18 -6.37 -18.37
CA HIS A 627 -17.17 -5.73 -19.69
C HIS A 627 -17.55 -4.25 -19.61
N PHE A 628 -18.59 -3.87 -18.84
CA PHE A 628 -18.92 -2.46 -18.60
C PHE A 628 -17.73 -1.71 -18.03
N TRP A 629 -17.05 -2.25 -17.00
CA TRP A 629 -15.84 -1.68 -16.42
C TRP A 629 -14.56 -1.85 -17.29
N GLY A 630 -14.73 -1.94 -18.61
CA GLY A 630 -13.66 -1.82 -19.60
C GLY A 630 -12.74 -3.04 -19.74
N ILE A 631 -13.09 -4.18 -19.14
CA ILE A 631 -12.33 -5.43 -19.23
C ILE A 631 -13.13 -6.40 -20.10
N HIS A 632 -12.86 -6.37 -21.40
CA HIS A 632 -13.56 -7.20 -22.37
C HIS A 632 -12.96 -8.64 -22.38
N PRO A 633 -13.81 -9.69 -22.51
CA PRO A 633 -13.33 -11.05 -22.75
C PRO A 633 -12.46 -11.17 -24.02
N VAL A 634 -11.49 -12.08 -24.01
CA VAL A 634 -10.55 -12.31 -25.13
C VAL A 634 -11.15 -13.31 -26.13
N ASP A 635 -11.65 -14.46 -25.66
CA ASP A 635 -12.57 -15.33 -26.39
C ASP A 635 -13.94 -15.37 -25.68
N LEU A 636 -14.80 -14.44 -26.08
CA LEU A 636 -16.17 -14.34 -25.57
C LEU A 636 -16.97 -15.64 -25.75
N LYS A 637 -16.71 -16.43 -26.80
CA LYS A 637 -17.49 -17.65 -27.11
C LYS A 637 -17.04 -18.83 -26.26
N ASN A 638 -15.73 -19.01 -26.07
CA ASN A 638 -15.23 -20.04 -25.16
C ASN A 638 -15.67 -19.74 -23.73
N LEU A 639 -15.50 -18.48 -23.28
CA LEU A 639 -15.92 -18.06 -21.94
C LEU A 639 -17.44 -18.19 -21.73
N GLU A 640 -18.26 -17.97 -22.77
CA GLU A 640 -19.71 -18.24 -22.71
C GLU A 640 -20.02 -19.72 -22.45
N ALA A 641 -19.34 -20.63 -23.15
CA ALA A 641 -19.50 -22.06 -22.92
C ALA A 641 -19.04 -22.46 -21.50
N GLU A 642 -17.95 -21.88 -20.99
CA GLU A 642 -17.44 -22.15 -19.64
C GLU A 642 -18.38 -21.62 -18.53
N ILE A 643 -18.98 -20.45 -18.73
CA ILE A 643 -20.02 -19.89 -17.84
C ILE A 643 -21.27 -20.79 -17.83
N HIS A 644 -21.72 -21.26 -19.00
CA HIS A 644 -22.84 -22.20 -19.12
C HIS A 644 -22.54 -23.55 -18.43
N ASN A 645 -21.37 -24.13 -18.71
CA ASN A 645 -20.91 -25.39 -18.10
C ASN A 645 -20.74 -25.29 -16.57
N SER A 646 -20.49 -24.08 -16.06
CA SER A 646 -20.46 -23.77 -14.62
C SER A 646 -21.87 -23.61 -13.99
N ASN A 647 -22.95 -23.75 -14.77
CA ASN A 647 -24.35 -23.55 -14.35
C ASN A 647 -24.66 -22.15 -13.78
N LEU A 648 -23.88 -21.13 -14.17
CA LEU A 648 -24.00 -19.77 -13.65
C LEU A 648 -25.16 -19.02 -14.31
N LYS A 649 -25.94 -18.30 -13.50
CA LYS A 649 -27.14 -17.59 -13.95
C LYS A 649 -26.82 -16.16 -14.40
N LYS A 650 -27.59 -15.65 -15.36
CA LYS A 650 -27.65 -14.20 -15.66
C LYS A 650 -28.13 -13.46 -14.40
N SER A 651 -27.45 -12.37 -14.02
CA SER A 651 -27.81 -11.61 -12.82
C SER A 651 -28.71 -10.42 -13.12
N THR A 652 -29.91 -10.42 -12.53
CA THR A 652 -30.81 -9.26 -12.45
C THR A 652 -30.13 -8.08 -11.73
N ALA A 653 -29.31 -8.36 -10.72
CA ALA A 653 -28.52 -7.35 -10.00
C ALA A 653 -27.45 -6.69 -10.89
N VAL A 654 -26.95 -7.37 -11.93
CA VAL A 654 -26.12 -6.74 -12.95
C VAL A 654 -26.97 -5.98 -13.98
N TYR A 655 -28.10 -6.57 -14.42
CA TYR A 655 -28.98 -5.94 -15.42
C TYR A 655 -29.45 -4.54 -14.98
N ASP A 656 -30.07 -4.40 -13.80
CA ASP A 656 -30.57 -3.07 -13.41
C ASP A 656 -29.44 -2.10 -13.02
N GLN A 657 -28.21 -2.59 -12.70
CA GLN A 657 -27.06 -1.73 -12.41
C GLN A 657 -26.52 -1.09 -13.70
N LEU A 658 -26.39 -1.89 -14.77
CA LEU A 658 -26.10 -1.35 -16.10
C LEU A 658 -27.23 -0.44 -16.60
N SER A 659 -28.49 -0.78 -16.29
CA SER A 659 -29.64 0.05 -16.66
C SER A 659 -29.65 1.41 -15.96
N PHE A 660 -29.24 1.47 -14.68
CA PHE A 660 -29.05 2.71 -13.93
C PHE A 660 -27.81 3.49 -14.39
N TYR A 661 -26.67 2.83 -14.67
CA TYR A 661 -25.53 3.54 -15.26
C TYR A 661 -25.89 4.21 -16.59
N LYS A 662 -26.87 3.68 -17.33
CA LYS A 662 -27.44 4.31 -18.53
C LYS A 662 -28.22 5.61 -18.25
N THR A 663 -28.78 5.81 -17.05
CA THR A 663 -29.55 7.02 -16.71
C THR A 663 -28.68 8.16 -16.16
N ILE A 664 -27.49 7.85 -15.61
CA ILE A 664 -26.56 8.86 -15.07
C ILE A 664 -25.48 9.33 -16.06
N VAL A 665 -25.60 8.98 -17.35
CA VAL A 665 -24.71 9.47 -18.40
C VAL A 665 -24.93 10.98 -18.60
N PRO A 666 -23.89 11.84 -18.56
CA PRO A 666 -24.01 13.23 -18.97
C PRO A 666 -24.48 13.32 -20.43
N LEU A 667 -25.65 13.92 -20.66
CA LEU A 667 -26.23 14.05 -22.01
C LEU A 667 -25.90 15.38 -22.68
N ASP A 668 -25.35 16.35 -21.96
CA ASP A 668 -24.98 17.67 -22.51
C ASP A 668 -23.67 18.21 -21.93
N ASN A 669 -23.19 19.30 -22.56
CA ASN A 669 -21.96 19.98 -22.16
C ASN A 669 -22.02 20.54 -20.73
N THR A 670 -23.19 21.02 -20.31
CA THR A 670 -23.43 21.59 -18.98
C THR A 670 -23.19 20.54 -17.90
N THR A 671 -23.79 19.35 -18.06
CA THR A 671 -23.69 18.22 -17.14
C THR A 671 -22.27 17.68 -17.11
N PHE A 672 -21.62 17.55 -18.27
CA PHE A 672 -20.22 17.15 -18.38
C PHE A 672 -19.27 18.12 -17.66
N ARG A 673 -19.47 19.43 -17.84
CA ARG A 673 -18.63 20.46 -17.19
C ARG A 673 -18.90 20.55 -15.69
N ASN A 674 -20.15 20.45 -15.25
CA ASN A 674 -20.49 20.40 -13.82
C ASN A 674 -19.74 19.26 -13.11
N PHE A 675 -19.79 18.05 -13.67
CA PHE A 675 -19.03 16.90 -13.17
C PHE A 675 -17.52 17.15 -13.11
N GLY A 676 -16.95 17.78 -14.15
CA GLY A 676 -15.54 18.19 -14.13
C GLY A 676 -15.20 19.25 -13.06
N LEU A 677 -16.14 20.12 -12.71
CA LEU A 677 -15.98 21.19 -11.72
C LEU A 677 -16.05 20.70 -10.26
N GLU A 678 -16.70 19.56 -10.02
CA GLU A 678 -16.73 18.90 -8.70
C GLU A 678 -15.32 18.43 -8.30
N ASP A 679 -14.58 17.85 -9.23
CA ASP A 679 -13.18 17.45 -9.04
C ASP A 679 -12.20 18.64 -9.01
N PHE A 680 -12.33 19.58 -9.96
CA PHE A 680 -11.29 20.58 -10.22
C PHE A 680 -11.85 21.96 -10.64
N PRO A 681 -11.29 23.07 -10.15
CA PRO A 681 -11.66 24.39 -10.66
C PRO A 681 -11.29 24.50 -12.15
N GLU A 682 -12.13 25.19 -12.94
CA GLU A 682 -11.95 25.37 -14.38
C GLU A 682 -10.54 25.83 -14.77
N THR A 683 -9.93 26.69 -13.94
CA THR A 683 -8.55 27.17 -14.15
C THR A 683 -7.49 26.07 -14.02
N LYS A 684 -7.69 25.01 -13.24
CA LYS A 684 -6.82 23.82 -13.19
C LYS A 684 -7.04 22.94 -14.43
N ILE A 685 -8.29 22.81 -14.89
CA ILE A 685 -8.65 22.03 -16.09
C ILE A 685 -8.05 22.69 -17.33
N LEU A 686 -8.40 23.95 -17.62
CA LEU A 686 -7.94 24.67 -18.81
C LEU A 686 -6.42 24.87 -18.87
N ASN A 687 -5.71 24.99 -17.73
CA ASN A 687 -4.24 25.06 -17.70
C ASN A 687 -3.54 23.70 -17.68
N SER A 688 -4.26 22.58 -17.59
CA SER A 688 -3.67 21.25 -17.64
C SER A 688 -2.93 20.98 -18.96
N SER A 689 -1.96 20.05 -18.95
CA SER A 689 -1.25 19.60 -20.13
C SER A 689 -1.35 18.08 -20.30
N PHE A 690 -1.33 17.62 -21.54
CA PHE A 690 -1.42 16.20 -21.90
C PHE A 690 -0.15 15.38 -21.64
N TYR A 691 0.94 16.02 -21.20
CA TYR A 691 2.29 15.45 -21.21
C TYR A 691 3.00 15.50 -19.85
N ASP A 692 2.44 16.20 -18.86
CA ASP A 692 3.08 16.32 -17.55
C ASP A 692 2.71 15.14 -16.64
N HIS A 693 3.51 14.06 -16.68
CA HIS A 693 3.43 12.99 -15.68
C HIS A 693 3.81 13.43 -14.26
N ALA A 694 4.32 14.67 -14.12
CA ALA A 694 4.94 15.20 -12.92
C ALA A 694 3.93 15.91 -11.99
N SER A 695 2.71 16.14 -12.49
CA SER A 695 1.54 16.49 -11.70
C SER A 695 0.37 15.56 -12.09
N GLN A 696 -0.61 15.35 -11.21
CA GLN A 696 -1.69 14.37 -11.41
C GLN A 696 -2.76 14.90 -12.38
N SER A 697 -2.37 15.15 -13.64
CA SER A 697 -3.19 15.87 -14.63
C SER A 697 -3.71 15.01 -15.79
N TYR A 698 -3.64 13.68 -15.74
CA TYR A 698 -4.18 12.83 -16.81
C TYR A 698 -5.70 13.05 -16.99
N TYR A 699 -6.45 13.08 -15.89
CA TYR A 699 -7.89 13.28 -15.89
C TYR A 699 -8.32 14.75 -16.11
N PRO A 700 -7.69 15.77 -15.46
CA PRO A 700 -7.82 17.17 -15.89
C PRO A 700 -7.54 17.40 -17.38
N GLY A 701 -6.53 16.73 -17.95
CA GLY A 701 -6.20 16.80 -19.37
C GLY A 701 -7.28 16.18 -20.25
N PHE A 702 -7.85 15.04 -19.83
CA PHE A 702 -9.02 14.47 -20.48
C PHE A 702 -10.23 15.45 -20.46
N LEU A 703 -10.55 16.03 -19.30
CA LEU A 703 -11.65 17.00 -19.17
C LEU A 703 -11.42 18.22 -20.07
N LYS A 704 -10.17 18.72 -20.14
CA LYS A 704 -9.76 19.79 -21.04
C LYS A 704 -9.92 19.45 -22.52
N LYS A 705 -9.63 18.21 -22.96
CA LYS A 705 -9.83 17.80 -24.37
C LYS A 705 -11.28 17.99 -24.80
N TRP A 706 -12.22 17.70 -23.90
CA TRP A 706 -13.65 17.62 -24.22
C TRP A 706 -14.46 18.78 -23.61
N TRP A 707 -13.80 19.84 -23.10
CA TRP A 707 -14.44 20.91 -22.33
C TRP A 707 -15.55 21.62 -23.11
N ASP A 708 -15.25 21.99 -24.36
CA ASP A 708 -16.19 22.64 -25.28
C ASP A 708 -16.80 21.63 -26.29
N ASP A 709 -16.18 20.47 -26.46
CA ASP A 709 -16.50 19.46 -27.50
C ASP A 709 -17.45 18.34 -27.03
N TYR A 710 -17.68 18.14 -25.73
CA TYR A 710 -18.62 17.10 -25.24
C TYR A 710 -20.07 17.59 -25.35
N GLY A 711 -20.94 16.85 -26.05
CA GLY A 711 -22.37 17.14 -26.10
C GLY A 711 -23.27 15.91 -26.28
N GLU A 712 -24.44 16.12 -26.88
CA GLU A 712 -25.48 15.10 -27.03
C GLU A 712 -25.01 13.86 -27.82
N ALA A 713 -24.16 14.05 -28.84
CA ALA A 713 -23.59 12.94 -29.62
C ALA A 713 -22.73 12.02 -28.74
N GLU A 714 -21.94 12.59 -27.83
CA GLU A 714 -21.08 11.87 -26.90
C GLU A 714 -21.92 11.16 -25.81
N GLY A 715 -22.88 11.88 -25.22
CA GLY A 715 -23.80 11.30 -24.24
C GLY A 715 -24.60 10.13 -24.82
N LEU A 716 -25.22 10.31 -25.98
CA LEU A 716 -25.96 9.25 -26.67
C LEU A 716 -25.05 8.09 -27.09
N ALA A 717 -23.80 8.32 -27.48
CA ALA A 717 -22.86 7.22 -27.78
C ALA A 717 -22.49 6.40 -26.52
N ALA A 718 -22.38 7.02 -25.34
CA ALA A 718 -22.22 6.31 -24.08
C ALA A 718 -23.49 5.52 -23.68
N VAL A 719 -24.68 6.13 -23.78
CA VAL A 719 -25.97 5.43 -23.58
C VAL A 719 -26.11 4.21 -24.50
N ASN A 720 -25.80 4.38 -25.78
CA ASN A 720 -25.84 3.30 -26.78
C ASN A 720 -24.79 2.23 -26.49
N ARG A 721 -23.60 2.58 -25.97
CA ARG A 721 -22.60 1.58 -25.55
C ARG A 721 -23.15 0.68 -24.44
N ILE A 722 -23.79 1.25 -23.43
CA ILE A 722 -24.38 0.50 -22.32
C ILE A 722 -25.52 -0.39 -22.82
N GLN A 723 -26.38 0.15 -23.69
CA GLN A 723 -27.46 -0.61 -24.32
C GLN A 723 -26.96 -1.80 -25.15
N ASN A 724 -25.83 -1.65 -25.85
CA ASN A 724 -25.16 -2.73 -26.58
C ASN A 724 -24.58 -3.82 -25.65
N ILE A 725 -24.00 -3.44 -24.51
CA ILE A 725 -23.53 -4.41 -23.49
C ILE A 725 -24.72 -5.16 -22.88
N ILE A 726 -25.82 -4.46 -22.58
CA ILE A 726 -27.06 -5.10 -22.10
C ILE A 726 -27.58 -6.10 -23.15
N ALA A 727 -27.72 -5.70 -24.41
CA ALA A 727 -28.21 -6.57 -25.48
C ALA A 727 -27.31 -7.79 -25.74
N LEU A 728 -25.99 -7.67 -25.54
CA LEU A 728 -25.03 -8.76 -25.74
C LEU A 728 -25.21 -9.90 -24.73
N TYR A 729 -25.44 -9.59 -23.45
CA TYR A 729 -25.54 -10.60 -22.39
C TYR A 729 -26.98 -10.91 -21.96
N PHE A 730 -27.90 -9.99 -22.20
CA PHE A 730 -29.32 -10.08 -21.86
C PHE A 730 -30.22 -9.89 -23.10
N PRO A 731 -30.02 -10.68 -24.19
CA PRO A 731 -30.85 -10.58 -25.40
C PRO A 731 -32.34 -10.88 -25.14
N ASP A 732 -32.62 -11.67 -24.10
CA ASP A 732 -33.98 -12.04 -23.66
C ASP A 732 -34.64 -10.96 -22.77
N GLY A 733 -33.95 -9.84 -22.52
CA GLY A 733 -34.37 -8.79 -21.58
C GLY A 733 -33.90 -9.03 -20.14
N ARG A 734 -34.54 -8.34 -19.19
CA ARG A 734 -34.25 -8.45 -17.75
C ARG A 734 -34.46 -9.89 -17.28
N PRO A 735 -33.48 -10.55 -16.62
CA PRO A 735 -33.72 -11.85 -16.01
C PRO A 735 -34.75 -11.74 -14.90
N GLU A 736 -35.88 -12.43 -15.05
CA GLU A 736 -36.85 -12.62 -13.98
C GLU A 736 -36.31 -13.60 -12.94
N VAL A 737 -36.45 -13.24 -11.67
CA VAL A 737 -36.23 -14.15 -10.55
C VAL A 737 -37.61 -14.65 -10.12
N ALA A 738 -37.81 -15.97 -10.08
CA ALA A 738 -39.03 -16.53 -9.54
C ALA A 738 -39.09 -16.26 -8.03
N ASN A 739 -39.90 -15.29 -7.61
CA ASN A 739 -40.01 -14.81 -6.22
C ASN A 739 -40.81 -15.76 -5.33
N THR A 740 -40.47 -17.05 -5.32
CA THR A 740 -41.12 -18.10 -4.52
C THR A 740 -40.57 -18.22 -3.10
N THR A 741 -39.73 -17.27 -2.66
CA THR A 741 -39.02 -17.28 -1.37
C THR A 741 -38.82 -15.85 -0.81
N CYS A 742 -39.84 -15.01 -0.92
CA CYS A 742 -39.81 -13.63 -0.44
C CYS A 742 -40.87 -13.42 0.65
N ASP A 743 -40.47 -12.80 1.75
CA ASP A 743 -41.34 -12.43 2.88
C ASP A 743 -41.68 -10.93 2.81
N GLU A 744 -42.78 -10.52 3.44
CA GLU A 744 -43.15 -9.11 3.60
C GLU A 744 -42.39 -8.48 4.79
N VAL A 745 -41.86 -7.28 4.60
CA VAL A 745 -41.32 -6.43 5.67
C VAL A 745 -42.14 -5.15 5.78
N THR A 746 -42.71 -4.90 6.96
CA THR A 746 -43.35 -3.62 7.27
C THR A 746 -42.27 -2.57 7.54
N PRO A 747 -42.28 -1.42 6.84
CA PRO A 747 -41.41 -0.28 7.18
C PRO A 747 -41.63 0.19 8.63
N ILE A 748 -40.56 0.59 9.30
CA ILE A 748 -40.60 1.10 10.69
C ILE A 748 -41.08 2.55 10.76
N SER A 749 -40.97 3.30 9.67
CA SER A 749 -41.52 4.64 9.50
C SER A 749 -41.70 4.98 8.01
N VAL A 750 -42.57 5.96 7.76
CA VAL A 750 -42.74 6.61 6.46
C VAL A 750 -42.83 8.12 6.66
N GLU A 751 -42.10 8.87 5.83
CA GLU A 751 -42.11 10.33 5.75
C GLU A 751 -42.62 10.78 4.38
N SER A 752 -43.10 12.02 4.25
CA SER A 752 -43.53 12.59 2.96
C SER A 752 -43.08 14.04 2.78
N SER A 753 -42.91 14.45 1.52
CA SER A 753 -42.57 15.83 1.13
C SER A 753 -43.60 16.87 1.59
N SER A 754 -44.87 16.47 1.66
CA SER A 754 -45.98 17.28 2.15
C SER A 754 -46.75 16.55 3.26
N THR A 755 -47.34 17.30 4.19
CA THR A 755 -47.79 16.82 5.51
C THR A 755 -49.19 16.19 5.50
N THR A 756 -49.45 15.27 4.57
CA THR A 756 -50.77 14.64 4.34
C THR A 756 -50.75 13.15 4.63
N ASP A 757 -50.72 12.83 5.93
CA ASP A 757 -51.00 11.50 6.50
C ASP A 757 -50.27 10.33 5.79
N PRO A 758 -48.92 10.35 5.67
CA PRO A 758 -48.17 9.30 4.98
C PRO A 758 -48.35 7.91 5.58
N GLU A 759 -48.67 7.80 6.87
CA GLU A 759 -48.98 6.54 7.54
C GLU A 759 -50.18 5.79 6.94
N ASN A 760 -51.07 6.49 6.23
CA ASN A 760 -52.18 5.93 5.46
C ASN A 760 -51.74 4.98 4.31
N THR A 761 -50.43 4.75 4.10
CA THR A 761 -49.94 3.78 3.10
C THR A 761 -49.41 2.49 3.72
N LEU A 762 -49.52 2.33 5.04
CA LEU A 762 -49.05 1.17 5.81
C LEU A 762 -50.10 0.69 6.84
N ASP A 763 -51.38 1.03 6.64
CA ASP A 763 -52.45 0.79 7.62
C ASP A 763 -53.39 -0.38 7.25
N ASP A 764 -53.12 -1.05 6.12
CA ASP A 764 -53.92 -2.14 5.55
C ASP A 764 -55.39 -1.76 5.23
N ASN A 765 -55.71 -0.45 5.14
CA ASN A 765 -57.06 0.05 4.93
C ASN A 765 -57.22 0.76 3.56
N PRO A 766 -57.78 0.09 2.54
CA PRO A 766 -57.92 0.65 1.18
C PRO A 766 -58.95 1.80 1.04
N ALA A 767 -59.45 2.35 2.15
CA ALA A 767 -60.27 3.57 2.19
C ALA A 767 -59.47 4.83 2.59
N THR A 768 -58.33 4.67 3.26
CA THR A 768 -57.34 5.72 3.52
C THR A 768 -56.35 5.83 2.35
N ALA A 769 -55.61 6.94 2.29
CA ALA A 769 -54.56 7.16 1.30
C ALA A 769 -53.69 8.37 1.67
N TRP A 770 -52.40 8.30 1.35
CA TRP A 770 -51.60 9.51 1.13
C TRP A 770 -52.04 10.21 -0.16
N THR A 771 -52.11 11.54 -0.14
CA THR A 771 -52.27 12.35 -1.36
C THR A 771 -51.49 13.65 -1.28
N ALA A 772 -50.76 13.97 -2.36
CA ALA A 772 -49.97 15.20 -2.49
C ALA A 772 -50.14 15.79 -3.89
N LYS A 773 -49.99 17.11 -4.02
CA LYS A 773 -50.17 17.83 -5.30
C LYS A 773 -48.85 18.45 -5.76
N GLY A 774 -48.37 18.01 -6.92
CA GLY A 774 -47.13 18.48 -7.53
C GLY A 774 -46.32 17.33 -8.15
N ASP A 775 -45.50 17.67 -9.15
CA ASP A 775 -44.44 16.80 -9.66
C ASP A 775 -43.27 16.81 -8.66
N GLY A 776 -42.78 15.62 -8.29
CA GLY A 776 -41.68 15.46 -7.33
C GLY A 776 -42.10 15.25 -5.87
N GLU A 777 -43.40 15.30 -5.56
CA GLU A 777 -43.92 14.94 -4.24
C GLU A 777 -43.68 13.44 -3.97
N TYR A 778 -43.17 13.08 -2.80
CA TYR A 778 -42.69 11.72 -2.50
C TYR A 778 -43.11 11.18 -1.13
N LEU A 779 -43.06 9.85 -1.05
CA LEU A 779 -43.07 9.06 0.19
C LEU A 779 -41.71 8.40 0.37
N LEU A 780 -41.16 8.45 1.58
CA LEU A 780 -39.87 7.86 1.96
C LEU A 780 -40.09 6.86 3.11
N TYR A 781 -39.91 5.59 2.83
CA TYR A 781 -40.02 4.49 3.77
C TYR A 781 -38.65 4.13 4.34
N ASP A 782 -38.57 3.87 5.65
CA ASP A 782 -37.41 3.27 6.32
C ASP A 782 -37.75 1.85 6.80
N LEU A 783 -36.94 0.87 6.42
CA LEU A 783 -37.07 -0.54 6.84
C LEU A 783 -36.27 -0.86 8.12
N GLY A 784 -35.55 0.11 8.69
CA GLY A 784 -34.72 -0.04 9.89
C GLY A 784 -33.36 -0.67 9.66
N GLU A 785 -33.25 -1.60 8.72
CA GLU A 785 -31.99 -2.25 8.29
C GLU A 785 -31.97 -2.55 6.79
N VAL A 786 -30.85 -3.08 6.27
CA VAL A 786 -30.63 -3.28 4.83
C VAL A 786 -31.14 -4.67 4.39
N TYR A 787 -32.33 -4.70 3.82
CA TYR A 787 -32.97 -5.90 3.27
C TYR A 787 -32.58 -6.15 1.81
N GLU A 788 -32.50 -7.42 1.40
CA GLU A 788 -32.39 -7.79 -0.02
C GLU A 788 -33.78 -7.86 -0.66
N LEU A 789 -34.26 -6.71 -1.12
CA LEU A 789 -35.60 -6.49 -1.65
C LEU A 789 -35.85 -7.32 -2.91
N CYS A 790 -36.93 -8.08 -2.91
CA CYS A 790 -37.49 -8.73 -4.09
C CYS A 790 -38.27 -7.70 -4.92
N ASP A 791 -39.42 -7.25 -4.38
CA ASP A 791 -40.46 -6.50 -5.07
C ASP A 791 -41.08 -5.43 -4.15
N LEU A 792 -41.76 -4.47 -4.77
CA LEU A 792 -42.56 -3.42 -4.14
C LEU A 792 -43.98 -3.46 -4.73
N GLY A 793 -44.97 -3.83 -3.95
CA GLY A 793 -46.38 -3.73 -4.33
C GLY A 793 -46.94 -2.36 -3.98
N ILE A 794 -47.62 -1.69 -4.92
CA ILE A 794 -48.22 -0.36 -4.70
C ILE A 794 -49.71 -0.41 -5.09
N ASN A 795 -50.59 0.01 -4.19
CA ASN A 795 -52.02 0.20 -4.43
C ASN A 795 -52.28 1.69 -4.67
N PHE A 796 -52.60 2.08 -5.91
CA PHE A 796 -52.81 3.48 -6.28
C PHE A 796 -54.25 3.95 -6.09
N LYS A 797 -54.42 5.19 -5.63
CA LYS A 797 -55.74 5.83 -5.46
C LYS A 797 -56.43 5.96 -6.82
N ASN A 798 -57.59 5.31 -6.97
CA ASN A 798 -58.28 5.15 -8.25
C ASN A 798 -57.45 4.43 -9.35
N GLY A 799 -56.40 3.66 -9.00
CA GLY A 799 -55.46 3.08 -9.96
C GLY A 799 -56.08 2.11 -10.99
N GLN A 800 -57.25 1.56 -10.70
CA GLN A 800 -58.02 0.72 -11.65
C GLN A 800 -58.72 1.54 -12.75
N THR A 801 -58.79 2.87 -12.61
CA THR A 801 -59.48 3.77 -13.56
C THR A 801 -58.58 4.88 -14.11
N LYS A 802 -57.61 5.40 -13.34
CA LYS A 802 -56.63 6.42 -13.74
C LYS A 802 -55.20 5.88 -13.76
N PHE A 803 -54.40 6.25 -14.77
CA PHE A 803 -52.94 6.06 -14.71
C PHE A 803 -52.34 7.07 -13.74
N ASN A 804 -51.59 6.55 -12.77
CA ASN A 804 -50.71 7.33 -11.90
C ASN A 804 -49.28 7.17 -12.41
N TYR A 805 -48.50 8.25 -12.44
CA TYR A 805 -47.12 8.28 -12.93
C TYR A 805 -46.15 8.47 -11.76
N PHE A 806 -45.03 7.75 -11.76
CA PHE A 806 -44.09 7.78 -10.63
C PHE A 806 -42.71 7.20 -10.95
N ASP A 807 -41.75 7.42 -10.05
CA ASP A 807 -40.43 6.79 -10.02
C ASP A 807 -40.23 6.03 -8.69
N ILE A 808 -39.28 5.08 -8.66
CA ILE A 808 -38.83 4.38 -7.45
C ILE A 808 -37.32 4.56 -7.30
N GLU A 809 -36.91 5.20 -6.21
CA GLU A 809 -35.53 5.21 -5.74
C GLU A 809 -35.38 4.34 -4.48
N ILE A 810 -34.16 3.89 -4.19
CA ILE A 810 -33.80 3.23 -2.94
C ILE A 810 -32.48 3.76 -2.40
N SER A 811 -32.24 3.61 -1.10
CA SER A 811 -30.98 4.00 -0.45
C SER A 811 -30.59 3.03 0.66
N ARG A 812 -29.31 2.98 1.04
CA ARG A 812 -28.83 2.27 2.25
C ARG A 812 -28.64 3.19 3.45
N ASP A 813 -28.59 4.51 3.23
CA ASP A 813 -28.01 5.50 4.16
C ASP A 813 -28.84 6.79 4.33
N ASN A 814 -29.93 6.94 3.57
CA ASN A 814 -30.75 8.16 3.47
C ASN A 814 -29.95 9.39 2.96
N GLN A 815 -28.92 9.15 2.15
CA GLN A 815 -28.07 10.19 1.56
C GLN A 815 -27.90 9.96 0.05
N THR A 816 -27.40 8.79 -0.36
CA THR A 816 -27.27 8.41 -1.77
C THR A 816 -28.50 7.62 -2.20
N TYR A 817 -29.20 8.11 -3.23
CA TYR A 817 -30.40 7.49 -3.79
C TYR A 817 -30.13 6.89 -5.17
N LEU A 818 -30.42 5.59 -5.30
CA LEU A 818 -30.36 4.81 -6.52
C LEU A 818 -31.76 4.75 -7.15
N ALA A 819 -31.95 5.44 -8.28
CA ALA A 819 -33.17 5.31 -9.08
C ALA A 819 -33.25 3.90 -9.70
N VAL A 820 -34.11 3.04 -9.15
CA VAL A 820 -34.28 1.64 -9.59
C VAL A 820 -35.19 1.55 -10.81
N LYS A 821 -36.19 2.44 -10.86
CA LYS A 821 -37.15 2.58 -11.97
C LYS A 821 -37.57 4.04 -12.10
N GLN A 822 -37.71 4.51 -13.33
CA GLN A 822 -38.19 5.86 -13.64
C GLN A 822 -39.21 5.82 -14.78
N GLY A 823 -40.09 6.82 -14.84
CA GLY A 823 -41.12 6.95 -15.87
C GLY A 823 -42.15 5.82 -15.83
N LEU A 824 -42.48 5.31 -14.65
CA LEU A 824 -43.46 4.24 -14.49
C LEU A 824 -44.89 4.77 -14.62
N SER A 825 -45.77 3.85 -15.00
CA SER A 825 -47.20 3.95 -14.74
C SER A 825 -47.73 2.68 -14.07
N ASN A 826 -48.90 2.80 -13.46
CA ASN A 826 -49.66 1.68 -12.90
C ASN A 826 -50.52 0.98 -13.99
N THR A 827 -50.91 -0.29 -13.84
CA THR A 827 -51.38 -1.08 -15.00
C THR A 827 -52.88 -0.96 -15.35
N LYS A 828 -53.69 -0.26 -14.54
CA LYS A 828 -55.17 -0.27 -14.64
C LYS A 828 -55.81 -1.68 -14.65
N THR A 829 -55.16 -2.66 -14.03
CA THR A 829 -55.73 -4.01 -13.89
C THR A 829 -56.72 -4.09 -12.72
N THR A 830 -57.46 -5.20 -12.62
CA THR A 830 -58.34 -5.50 -11.48
C THR A 830 -57.60 -6.08 -10.26
N ALA A 831 -56.26 -6.05 -10.26
CA ALA A 831 -55.46 -6.41 -9.10
C ALA A 831 -55.60 -5.35 -7.99
N ALA A 832 -55.27 -5.74 -6.75
CA ALA A 832 -55.23 -4.81 -5.61
C ALA A 832 -53.91 -4.03 -5.54
N PHE A 833 -52.82 -4.58 -6.10
CA PHE A 833 -51.50 -3.98 -6.13
C PHE A 833 -50.90 -4.13 -7.54
N ASP A 834 -50.22 -3.08 -7.98
CA ASP A 834 -49.25 -3.14 -9.06
C ASP A 834 -47.87 -3.49 -8.47
N THR A 835 -47.22 -4.56 -8.95
CA THR A 835 -45.98 -5.11 -8.34
C THR A 835 -44.73 -4.77 -9.17
N TYR A 836 -43.74 -4.16 -8.53
CA TYR A 836 -42.52 -3.64 -9.16
C TYR A 836 -41.28 -4.29 -8.60
N SER A 837 -40.59 -5.10 -9.42
CA SER A 837 -39.42 -5.84 -8.95
C SER A 837 -38.19 -4.96 -8.72
N ILE A 838 -37.72 -4.91 -7.47
CA ILE A 838 -36.62 -4.06 -7.00
C ILE A 838 -35.28 -4.79 -7.11
N SER A 839 -35.22 -6.04 -6.64
CA SER A 839 -34.02 -6.91 -6.72
C SER A 839 -32.73 -6.26 -6.20
N ARG A 840 -32.76 -5.51 -5.08
CA ARG A 840 -31.61 -4.75 -4.55
C ARG A 840 -31.53 -4.72 -3.03
N LYS A 841 -30.33 -4.49 -2.50
CA LYS A 841 -30.06 -4.32 -1.07
C LYS A 841 -30.17 -2.86 -0.64
N ALA A 842 -31.24 -2.53 0.08
CA ALA A 842 -31.53 -1.18 0.58
C ALA A 842 -32.21 -1.21 1.95
N ARG A 843 -32.12 -0.09 2.66
CA ARG A 843 -32.87 0.20 3.90
C ARG A 843 -34.01 1.18 3.66
N PHE A 844 -33.85 2.10 2.71
CA PHE A 844 -34.82 3.14 2.42
C PHE A 844 -35.40 2.94 1.02
N ILE A 845 -36.69 3.24 0.85
CA ILE A 845 -37.38 3.24 -0.45
C ILE A 845 -38.08 4.59 -0.59
N LYS A 846 -37.87 5.28 -1.71
CA LYS A 846 -38.56 6.53 -2.03
C LYS A 846 -39.42 6.35 -3.27
N ILE A 847 -40.72 6.58 -3.15
CA ILE A 847 -41.66 6.61 -4.27
C ILE A 847 -41.90 8.08 -4.60
N ILE A 848 -41.51 8.52 -5.80
CA ILE A 848 -41.66 9.92 -6.25
C ILE A 848 -42.83 10.00 -7.23
N GLY A 849 -43.86 10.76 -6.88
CA GLY A 849 -45.03 10.99 -7.73
C GLY A 849 -44.78 12.00 -8.84
N ARG A 850 -45.36 11.72 -10.02
CA ARG A 850 -45.29 12.51 -11.26
C ARG A 850 -46.69 12.92 -11.76
N GLY A 851 -47.68 12.95 -10.86
CA GLY A 851 -49.09 13.23 -11.16
C GLY A 851 -49.84 12.04 -11.76
N ASN A 852 -50.97 12.32 -12.42
CA ASN A 852 -51.82 11.32 -13.07
C ASN A 852 -52.32 11.80 -14.45
N GLU A 853 -53.03 10.94 -15.18
CA GLU A 853 -53.51 11.20 -16.55
C GLU A 853 -54.47 12.39 -16.73
N THR A 854 -54.96 13.02 -15.65
CA THR A 854 -55.87 14.17 -15.71
C THR A 854 -55.37 15.43 -15.00
N ASP A 855 -54.48 15.29 -14.00
CA ASP A 855 -54.08 16.38 -13.11
C ASP A 855 -52.78 16.05 -12.35
N ASP A 856 -52.22 17.04 -11.65
CA ASP A 856 -50.95 16.99 -10.93
C ASP A 856 -51.05 16.40 -9.50
N TRP A 857 -52.11 15.65 -9.19
CA TRP A 857 -52.22 14.93 -7.91
C TRP A 857 -51.61 13.53 -7.97
N ASN A 858 -50.97 13.16 -6.86
CA ASN A 858 -50.48 11.83 -6.56
C ASN A 858 -51.39 11.21 -5.48
N GLY A 859 -51.59 9.90 -5.53
CA GLY A 859 -52.39 9.21 -4.51
C GLY A 859 -52.06 7.72 -4.40
N ILE A 860 -51.70 7.28 -3.20
CA ILE A 860 -51.34 5.89 -2.88
C ILE A 860 -52.12 5.48 -1.64
N ASN A 861 -52.75 4.30 -1.70
CA ASN A 861 -53.59 3.73 -0.63
C ASN A 861 -52.80 2.78 0.27
N GLU A 862 -51.84 2.01 -0.24
CA GLU A 862 -51.07 1.01 0.53
C GLU A 862 -49.79 0.63 -0.23
N VAL A 863 -48.70 0.34 0.50
CA VAL A 863 -47.40 -0.10 -0.06
C VAL A 863 -46.86 -1.31 0.70
N LYS A 864 -46.65 -2.41 -0.03
CA LYS A 864 -46.11 -3.65 0.51
C LYS A 864 -44.69 -3.89 0.01
N VAL A 865 -43.75 -4.08 0.94
CA VAL A 865 -42.33 -4.28 0.63
C VAL A 865 -41.97 -5.76 0.85
N TYR A 866 -41.36 -6.39 -0.14
CA TYR A 866 -40.98 -7.80 -0.07
C TYR A 866 -39.47 -7.98 -0.15
N HIS A 867 -38.89 -8.84 0.68
CA HIS A 867 -37.46 -9.17 0.69
C HIS A 867 -37.22 -10.67 0.62
N LYS A 868 -36.04 -11.09 0.17
CA LYS A 868 -35.67 -12.52 0.20
C LYS A 868 -35.57 -13.02 1.63
N GLN A 869 -36.07 -14.23 1.86
CA GLN A 869 -35.78 -15.00 3.07
C GLN A 869 -34.27 -15.09 3.29
N SER A 870 -33.81 -14.74 4.50
CA SER A 870 -32.43 -14.97 4.90
C SER A 870 -32.16 -16.47 4.94
N SER A 871 -31.26 -16.95 4.08
CA SER A 871 -30.78 -18.33 4.13
C SER A 871 -29.92 -18.53 5.38
N THR A 872 -30.55 -18.95 6.49
CA THR A 872 -29.85 -19.43 7.68
C THR A 872 -28.89 -20.55 7.28
N PRO A 873 -27.60 -20.51 7.70
CA PRO A 873 -26.59 -21.51 7.32
C PRO A 873 -26.89 -22.95 7.74
#